data_AF-A0A166PD55-F1
#
_entry.id   AF-A0A166PD55-F1
#
_cell.length_a   1.000
_cell.length_b   1.000
_cell.length_c   1.000
_cell.angle_alpha   90.00
_cell.angle_beta   90.00
_cell.angle_gamma   90.00
#
_symmetry.space_group_name_H-M   'P 1'
#
loop_
_entity.id
_entity.type
_entity.pdbx_description
1 polymer ?
#
loop_
_entity_poly.entity_id
_entity_poly.type
_entity_poly.pdbx_seq_one_letter_code
_entity_poly.pdbx_strand_id
1 'polypeptide(L)'
;MQALVAVFFCIVVGIFGAPARSHDVESSSSDLICHTSDPAECYPRIFQPTKEFQPVRDDQQLPKGLHVRLNIWTGQKEAKINVPGDNDSSLEGLAVDKAVVIVDPEPGAAGQTAPKIPKGAPAYEAVGKVKEPEHESGAFYDGLQMVKKGVSKPDEAFDRALDGLEDLSHDLYYGLKIAEDADAVKSLFCLMTHPQVPVVEGAVPRDQQAAAILAGTLSNNPTALREVAKVWSQLDGFQCPGGLVGVEAGAREGKRRGSLQQALFDSVSPATMAGPATAGVTTATDAARSRSKVGVINGLIKDASIRADFLRGDGMVALLKVLQPRGKEWASAQRKVGQLVLDNFLDEDMGAVLGQWPRVSPLAGEQCEGQAAEAAPQEGCWDHHIARIVKASSKTDGWSRDLKDRLAAVRRKQKKEGDHGEFPLILPPTLAALASRCAYCLRASNPRACSRCRAAFYCNASCQQAGWTAVHAKECKALRARNTRGGGGRSAAELPTPVRVLVQALLKKEIEEGLASLEGHVEQRMKTRSTSSSRHGGGRNSNSSSSNSSDSGAREWADLEMMAMAACAFAYSKPPEERDVRKAIDLLCKITTNAFYRFDEDEGGQVGMFLEPTLAMANHSCIPNATVLFMQREALLLAERPIQAGDEIEISYTDYTSPLSSRKQALASYRFECQCARCNNDLNVYQVAAQSPDTTLDALSVLGSKAPRHPGATDASKIQVAARNSAEVDHGDSLCDRHLLRTSLQKYQPLIDAELWAISPLPNTLSEVSIYYAQQQQDYPRAVAVAALVAVECNPYRYTAPFHSARLRNLLVIAKLLVLTAETSVALRQSLRIMASGAGLNDRIHDTLDRIDQVSLSQMLLTLVLMMVPAGCRDAWELGSTARELLDDIDRLQGREQELGLINAWKRDPKSEESRDFFDYAVVQQMKALASLGRAILKADFGV
;
A
#
# COMPACT_ATOMS: atom_id res chain seq x y z
N MET A 1 53.33 -4.17 52.94
CA MET A 1 54.79 -4.08 52.81
C MET A 1 55.05 -3.49 51.43
N GLN A 2 55.66 -2.31 51.28
CA GLN A 2 57.05 -1.95 51.62
C GLN A 2 58.09 -2.87 50.96
N ALA A 3 59.22 -2.40 50.42
CA ALA A 3 59.65 -1.06 49.97
C ALA A 3 61.15 -1.13 49.63
N LEU A 4 61.61 -0.37 48.62
CA LEU A 4 63.01 0.12 48.48
C LEU A 4 64.10 -1.00 48.33
N VAL A 5 65.38 -0.81 47.97
CA VAL A 5 66.27 0.31 47.53
C VAL A 5 67.43 -0.37 46.72
N ALA A 6 67.99 0.14 45.60
CA ALA A 6 68.90 1.29 45.39
C ALA A 6 70.33 1.06 46.02
N VAL A 7 71.47 1.72 45.67
CA VAL A 7 71.80 2.84 44.75
C VAL A 7 73.35 3.09 44.62
N PHE A 8 73.78 4.12 43.84
CA PHE A 8 75.06 4.90 43.84
C PHE A 8 76.32 4.40 43.06
N PHE A 9 77.30 5.23 42.58
CA PHE A 9 77.68 6.68 42.68
C PHE A 9 78.49 7.11 41.39
N CYS A 10 79.00 8.34 41.14
CA CYS A 10 78.36 9.57 40.58
C CYS A 10 79.43 10.42 39.77
N ILE A 11 79.32 11.77 39.67
CA ILE A 11 80.35 12.85 39.37
C ILE A 11 80.31 13.65 38.00
N VAL A 12 79.89 14.95 38.10
CA VAL A 12 80.34 16.20 37.38
C VAL A 12 79.97 16.41 35.88
N VAL A 13 79.44 17.56 35.37
CA VAL A 13 79.05 18.90 35.92
C VAL A 13 77.96 19.60 35.05
N GLY A 14 77.16 20.53 35.63
CA GLY A 14 76.33 21.54 34.91
C GLY A 14 74.81 21.53 35.23
N ILE A 15 74.30 22.10 36.35
CA ILE A 15 73.86 23.52 36.54
C ILE A 15 72.55 23.86 35.76
N PHE A 16 71.38 24.22 36.33
CA PHE A 16 70.86 24.37 37.73
C PHE A 16 69.31 24.44 37.74
N GLY A 17 68.61 23.90 38.78
CA GLY A 17 67.27 24.29 39.33
C GLY A 17 66.00 24.32 38.43
N ALA A 18 64.75 24.13 38.91
CA ALA A 18 64.17 23.76 40.21
C ALA A 18 62.71 23.21 40.02
N PRO A 19 62.04 22.60 41.03
CA PRO A 19 60.83 21.79 40.83
C PRO A 19 59.48 22.46 41.21
N ALA A 20 58.37 21.75 40.95
CA ALA A 20 56.99 22.26 41.06
C ALA A 20 56.37 22.28 42.48
N ARG A 21 55.85 23.47 42.86
CA ARG A 21 54.75 23.82 43.80
C ARG A 21 54.72 25.37 43.85
N SER A 22 53.62 26.09 44.00
CA SER A 22 52.17 25.81 43.91
C SER A 22 51.43 27.15 44.06
N HIS A 23 50.39 27.40 43.26
CA HIS A 23 49.57 28.62 43.30
C HIS A 23 50.31 29.94 43.11
N ASP A 24 50.55 30.29 41.84
CA ASP A 24 50.40 31.68 41.38
C ASP A 24 49.46 31.67 40.17
N VAL A 25 48.44 32.53 40.21
CA VAL A 25 47.58 32.81 39.05
C VAL A 25 48.22 33.95 38.30
N GLU A 26 49.32 33.64 37.60
CA GLU A 26 50.01 34.61 36.74
C GLU A 26 49.72 34.39 35.26
N SER A 27 49.65 35.51 34.56
CA SER A 27 49.31 35.67 33.15
C SER A 27 50.18 34.84 32.20
N SER A 28 49.54 34.17 31.23
CA SER A 28 50.20 33.70 30.01
C SER A 28 49.62 34.38 28.76
N SER A 29 50.29 35.44 28.33
CA SER A 29 50.35 36.02 26.97
C SER A 29 49.15 35.82 26.03
N SER A 30 48.50 36.94 25.69
CA SER A 30 47.75 37.07 24.44
C SER A 30 48.63 36.71 23.23
N ASP A 31 48.20 35.76 22.40
CA ASP A 31 48.60 35.74 20.99
C ASP A 31 48.34 37.14 20.41
N LEU A 32 49.37 37.82 19.94
CA LEU A 32 49.24 39.11 19.25
C LEU A 32 49.34 38.87 17.73
N ILE A 33 48.44 39.48 16.98
CA ILE A 33 48.53 39.60 15.53
C ILE A 33 49.24 40.93 15.23
N CYS A 34 50.35 40.86 14.49
CA CYS A 34 51.12 42.01 14.04
C CYS A 34 51.23 41.96 12.51
N HIS A 35 50.73 42.99 11.82
CA HIS A 35 50.83 43.07 10.34
C HIS A 35 52.08 43.81 9.86
N THR A 36 52.77 44.50 10.77
CA THR A 36 53.97 45.28 10.51
C THR A 36 55.06 44.95 11.54
N SER A 37 56.27 45.46 11.31
CA SER A 37 57.40 45.30 12.23
C SER A 37 57.30 46.18 13.49
N ASP A 38 56.28 47.04 13.60
CA ASP A 38 56.09 47.94 14.73
C ASP A 38 55.26 47.24 15.84
N PRO A 39 55.84 47.02 17.05
CA PRO A 39 55.11 46.41 18.15
C PRO A 39 53.86 47.19 18.60
N ALA A 40 53.74 48.47 18.27
CA ALA A 40 52.59 49.30 18.63
C ALA A 40 51.33 49.03 17.79
N GLU A 41 51.47 48.44 16.60
CA GLU A 41 50.33 48.08 15.73
C GLU A 41 49.80 46.66 15.98
N CYS A 42 50.46 45.90 16.86
CA CYS A 42 50.04 44.57 17.28
C CYS A 42 48.77 44.59 18.13
N TYR A 43 47.81 43.70 17.86
CA TYR A 43 46.58 43.57 18.65
C TYR A 43 46.26 42.12 19.05
N PRO A 44 45.52 41.88 20.15
CA PRO A 44 45.19 40.53 20.61
C PRO A 44 44.40 39.74 19.58
N ARG A 45 44.83 38.49 19.29
CA ARG A 45 44.18 37.54 18.38
C ARG A 45 42.74 37.22 18.77
N ILE A 46 42.44 37.24 20.06
CA ILE A 46 41.08 37.16 20.60
C ILE A 46 40.65 38.58 20.98
N PHE A 47 39.50 39.03 20.48
CA PHE A 47 38.95 40.34 20.79
C PHE A 47 38.73 40.50 22.29
N GLN A 48 39.24 41.60 22.87
CA GLN A 48 39.10 41.91 24.29
C GLN A 48 37.92 42.87 24.49
N PRO A 49 36.75 42.39 24.94
CA PRO A 49 35.54 43.19 24.96
C PRO A 49 35.51 44.19 26.11
N THR A 50 35.08 45.42 25.82
CA THR A 50 34.81 46.44 26.85
C THR A 50 33.31 46.79 26.86
N LYS A 51 32.90 47.76 27.69
CA LYS A 51 31.50 48.22 27.77
C LYS A 51 31.07 49.15 26.63
N GLU A 52 32.00 49.56 25.79
CA GLU A 52 31.77 50.43 24.64
C GLU A 52 32.11 49.69 23.35
N PHE A 53 31.48 50.10 22.24
CA PHE A 53 31.72 49.49 20.93
C PHE A 53 33.13 49.83 20.42
N GLN A 54 33.95 48.82 20.20
CA GLN A 54 35.28 48.97 19.61
C GLN A 54 35.35 48.28 18.24
N PRO A 55 36.10 48.82 17.27
CA PRO A 55 36.23 48.21 15.95
C PRO A 55 36.92 46.83 16.05
N VAL A 56 36.34 45.84 15.39
CA VAL A 56 36.87 44.48 15.29
C VAL A 56 37.74 44.40 14.04
N ARG A 57 38.96 43.84 14.16
CA ARG A 57 39.84 43.60 13.01
C ARG A 57 39.45 42.30 12.30
N ASP A 58 39.61 42.23 10.98
CA ASP A 58 39.03 41.17 10.14
C ASP A 58 39.54 39.75 10.43
N ASP A 59 40.72 39.63 11.04
CA ASP A 59 41.37 38.38 11.45
C ASP A 59 41.29 38.12 12.97
N GLN A 60 40.60 38.98 13.71
CA GLN A 60 40.46 38.88 15.16
C GLN A 60 39.28 37.97 15.54
N GLN A 61 39.54 36.99 16.41
CA GLN A 61 38.55 36.02 16.84
C GLN A 61 37.63 36.63 17.90
N LEU A 62 36.31 36.59 17.67
CA LEU A 62 35.31 37.11 18.60
C LEU A 62 34.85 36.02 19.59
N PRO A 63 34.98 36.24 20.91
CA PRO A 63 34.33 35.41 21.92
C PRO A 63 32.81 35.29 21.72
N LYS A 64 32.22 34.14 22.06
CA LYS A 64 30.76 33.96 22.10
C LYS A 64 30.15 34.84 23.20
N GLY A 65 29.02 35.48 22.93
CA GLY A 65 28.29 36.31 23.91
C GLY A 65 28.59 37.83 23.85
N LEU A 66 29.15 38.34 22.75
CA LEU A 66 29.35 39.77 22.53
C LEU A 66 28.17 40.41 21.78
N HIS A 67 27.94 41.70 22.03
CA HIS A 67 27.05 42.52 21.21
C HIS A 67 27.90 43.06 20.04
N VAL A 68 27.59 42.63 18.82
CA VAL A 68 28.32 43.00 17.59
C VAL A 68 27.39 43.77 16.66
N ARG A 69 27.87 44.87 16.06
CA ARG A 69 27.15 45.67 15.06
C ARG A 69 28.02 45.97 13.84
N LEU A 70 27.38 46.34 12.73
CA LEU A 70 28.06 46.83 11.53
C LEU A 70 27.72 48.32 11.36
N ASN A 71 28.74 49.17 11.29
CA ASN A 71 28.55 50.59 11.01
C ASN A 71 28.25 50.77 9.51
N ILE A 72 27.01 51.11 9.16
CA ILE A 72 26.55 51.18 7.76
C ILE A 72 27.25 52.27 6.93
N TRP A 73 27.86 53.27 7.58
CA TRP A 73 28.52 54.38 6.89
C TRP A 73 30.01 54.12 6.63
N THR A 74 30.68 53.35 7.50
CA THR A 74 32.11 53.02 7.37
C THR A 74 32.36 51.59 6.90
N GLY A 75 31.33 50.72 6.94
CA GLY A 75 31.44 49.28 6.67
C GLY A 75 32.18 48.49 7.75
N GLN A 76 32.63 49.12 8.84
CA GLN A 76 33.41 48.45 9.89
C GLN A 76 32.50 47.71 10.88
N LYS A 77 32.97 46.54 11.32
CA LYS A 77 32.36 45.78 12.42
C LYS A 77 32.84 46.34 13.75
N GLU A 78 31.93 46.48 14.71
CA GLU A 78 32.23 46.93 16.06
C GLU A 78 31.62 45.94 17.07
N ALA A 79 32.28 45.71 18.20
CA ALA A 79 31.79 44.80 19.25
C ALA A 79 31.99 45.36 20.67
N LYS A 80 31.12 44.94 21.59
CA LYS A 80 31.21 45.21 23.03
C LYS A 80 30.73 44.01 23.87
N ILE A 81 31.01 44.01 25.17
CA ILE A 81 30.48 43.02 26.10
C ILE A 81 28.95 43.13 26.19
N ASN A 82 28.24 42.02 26.07
CA ASN A 82 26.79 42.02 26.15
C ASN A 82 26.34 42.11 27.63
N VAL A 83 25.84 43.27 28.04
CA VAL A 83 25.28 43.49 29.38
C VAL A 83 23.75 43.40 29.28
N PRO A 84 23.09 42.40 29.92
CA PRO A 84 21.64 42.28 29.86
C PRO A 84 20.93 43.50 30.44
N GLY A 85 20.09 44.16 29.64
CA GLY A 85 19.33 45.36 30.03
C GLY A 85 19.96 46.70 29.66
N ASP A 86 21.10 46.71 28.96
CA ASP A 86 21.75 47.92 28.44
C ASP A 86 21.02 48.42 27.18
N ASN A 87 20.00 49.27 27.36
CA ASN A 87 19.26 49.90 26.26
C ASN A 87 20.10 51.03 25.64
N ASP A 88 20.39 50.93 24.34
CA ASP A 88 21.07 51.99 23.60
C ASP A 88 20.11 53.17 23.39
N SER A 89 20.38 54.30 24.04
CA SER A 89 19.53 55.50 24.00
C SER A 89 19.39 56.09 22.58
N SER A 90 20.27 55.73 21.64
CA SER A 90 20.13 56.13 20.23
C SER A 90 19.00 55.40 19.49
N LEU A 91 18.37 54.39 20.11
CA LEU A 91 17.24 53.64 19.57
C LEU A 91 15.88 54.10 20.14
N GLU A 92 15.85 55.03 21.11
CA GLU A 92 14.59 55.57 21.63
C GLU A 92 13.91 56.45 20.58
N GLY A 93 12.71 56.04 20.15
CA GLY A 93 11.89 56.75 19.14
C GLY A 93 11.87 56.12 17.74
N LEU A 94 12.67 55.08 17.49
CA LEU A 94 12.55 54.28 16.26
C LEU A 94 11.52 53.16 16.45
N ALA A 95 10.60 53.02 15.50
CA ALA A 95 9.59 51.96 15.49
C ALA A 95 10.21 50.63 15.08
N VAL A 96 10.85 49.93 16.02
CA VAL A 96 11.45 48.61 15.79
C VAL A 96 10.42 47.52 16.09
N ASP A 97 9.77 47.01 15.04
CA ASP A 97 9.01 45.76 15.11
C ASP A 97 9.95 44.65 15.65
N LYS A 98 9.50 43.90 16.66
CA LYS A 98 10.33 42.86 17.30
C LYS A 98 10.54 41.67 16.36
N ALA A 99 11.55 41.78 15.49
CA ALA A 99 12.02 40.68 14.66
C ALA A 99 12.44 39.50 15.55
N VAL A 100 11.81 38.34 15.32
CA VAL A 100 12.17 37.09 15.98
C VAL A 100 13.52 36.64 15.47
N VAL A 101 14.51 36.53 16.36
CA VAL A 101 15.80 35.92 16.03
C VAL A 101 15.60 34.42 15.92
N ILE A 102 15.56 33.91 14.69
CA ILE A 102 15.72 32.49 14.42
C ILE A 102 17.18 32.14 14.70
N VAL A 103 17.42 31.26 15.66
CA VAL A 103 18.73 30.68 15.93
C VAL A 103 18.76 29.31 15.23
N ASP A 104 19.60 29.18 14.20
CA ASP A 104 19.82 27.90 13.54
C ASP A 104 20.39 26.87 14.55
N PRO A 105 19.83 25.65 14.64
CA PRO A 105 20.40 24.60 15.47
C PRO A 105 21.71 24.06 14.85
N GLU A 106 22.76 23.89 15.66
CA GLU A 106 24.05 23.36 15.17
C GLU A 106 23.88 21.94 14.57
N PRO A 107 24.35 21.68 13.33
CA PRO A 107 24.28 20.36 12.72
C PRO A 107 25.36 19.43 13.31
N GLY A 108 25.06 18.80 14.45
CA GLY A 108 26.03 17.92 15.12
C GLY A 108 25.54 17.00 16.25
N ALA A 109 24.28 17.08 16.70
CA ALA A 109 23.82 16.40 17.92
C ALA A 109 22.82 15.24 17.68
N ALA A 110 23.27 14.19 16.98
CA ALA A 110 22.52 12.93 16.91
C ALA A 110 22.52 12.20 18.28
N GLY A 111 21.51 12.44 19.12
CA GLY A 111 21.36 11.70 20.38
C GLY A 111 20.51 12.31 21.50
N GLN A 112 19.99 13.54 21.35
CA GLN A 112 19.15 14.15 22.40
C GLN A 112 17.66 14.10 22.03
N THR A 113 16.83 13.64 22.96
CA THR A 113 15.37 13.60 22.81
C THR A 113 14.79 15.02 22.68
N ALA A 114 13.86 15.21 21.75
CA ALA A 114 13.22 16.50 21.49
C ALA A 114 12.69 17.16 22.78
N PRO A 115 12.83 18.50 22.92
CA PRO A 115 12.44 19.21 24.13
C PRO A 115 10.93 19.03 24.39
N LYS A 116 10.59 18.45 25.54
CA LYS A 116 9.20 18.23 25.94
C LYS A 116 8.53 19.56 26.21
N ILE A 117 7.59 19.96 25.34
CA ILE A 117 6.72 21.11 25.54
C ILE A 117 6.02 20.97 26.91
N PRO A 118 6.05 21.98 27.79
CA PRO A 118 5.39 21.92 29.09
C PRO A 118 3.89 21.63 28.96
N LYS A 119 3.36 20.75 29.82
CA LYS A 119 1.91 20.51 29.90
C LYS A 119 1.19 21.84 30.23
N GLY A 120 0.35 22.32 29.32
CA GLY A 120 -0.38 23.58 29.46
C GLY A 120 0.25 24.77 28.72
N ALA A 121 1.32 24.60 27.95
CA ALA A 121 1.77 25.64 27.03
C ALA A 121 0.67 25.91 25.97
N PRO A 122 0.33 27.19 25.68
CA PRO A 122 -0.58 27.52 24.59
C PRO A 122 -0.07 27.00 23.25
N ALA A 123 -0.96 26.46 22.42
CA ALA A 123 -0.61 26.12 21.04
C ALA A 123 -0.29 27.41 20.27
N TYR A 124 0.97 27.59 19.88
CA TYR A 124 1.39 28.70 19.04
C TYR A 124 1.00 28.42 17.59
N GLU A 125 0.04 29.16 17.04
CA GLU A 125 -0.22 29.15 15.60
C GLU A 125 0.96 29.80 14.88
N ALA A 126 1.69 29.02 14.08
CA ALA A 126 2.84 29.51 13.31
C ALA A 126 2.48 30.56 12.24
N VAL A 127 1.19 30.65 11.88
CA VAL A 127 0.65 31.61 10.92
C VAL A 127 0.02 32.76 11.70
N GLY A 128 0.76 33.86 11.88
CA GLY A 128 0.23 35.07 12.48
C GLY A 128 -0.98 35.63 11.71
N LYS A 129 -1.78 36.48 12.36
CA LYS A 129 -2.91 37.14 11.69
C LYS A 129 -2.43 37.91 10.46
N VAL A 130 -3.07 37.66 9.32
CA VAL A 130 -2.87 38.45 8.10
C VAL A 130 -3.24 39.91 8.42
N LYS A 131 -2.32 40.85 8.18
CA LYS A 131 -2.55 42.27 8.42
C LYS A 131 -3.47 42.81 7.34
N GLU A 132 -4.50 43.55 7.74
CA GLU A 132 -5.39 44.26 6.82
C GLU A 132 -4.68 45.52 6.26
N PRO A 133 -4.89 45.91 4.99
CA PRO A 133 -4.33 47.12 4.42
C PRO A 133 -5.01 48.37 5.00
N GLU A 134 -4.29 49.49 5.10
CA GLU A 134 -4.83 50.75 5.66
C GLU A 134 -6.04 51.30 4.87
N HIS A 135 -6.09 51.01 3.56
CA HIS A 135 -7.19 51.33 2.67
C HIS A 135 -7.49 50.14 1.75
N GLU A 136 -8.75 49.70 1.72
CA GLU A 136 -9.20 48.64 0.82
C GLU A 136 -9.41 49.15 -0.61
N SER A 137 -8.92 48.41 -1.61
CA SER A 137 -9.18 48.70 -3.02
C SER A 137 -10.61 48.34 -3.40
N GLY A 138 -11.47 49.34 -3.62
CA GLY A 138 -12.82 49.11 -4.17
C GLY A 138 -12.80 48.38 -5.53
N ALA A 139 -11.82 48.71 -6.37
CA ALA A 139 -11.63 48.09 -7.68
C ALA A 139 -11.32 46.58 -7.60
N PHE A 140 -10.66 46.13 -6.53
CA PHE A 140 -10.45 44.70 -6.27
C PHE A 140 -11.78 43.97 -6.04
N TYR A 141 -12.67 44.52 -5.20
CA TYR A 141 -13.96 43.90 -4.93
C TYR A 141 -14.90 43.96 -6.13
N ASP A 142 -14.88 45.03 -6.90
CA ASP A 142 -15.61 45.12 -8.17
C ASP A 142 -15.13 44.04 -9.16
N GLY A 143 -13.81 43.87 -9.31
CA GLY A 143 -13.21 42.83 -10.13
C GLY A 143 -13.55 41.42 -9.67
N LEU A 144 -13.48 41.16 -8.35
CA LEU A 144 -13.87 39.89 -7.75
C LEU A 144 -15.35 39.57 -8.03
N GLN A 145 -16.25 40.55 -7.88
CA GLN A 145 -17.67 40.41 -8.21
C GLN A 145 -17.93 40.15 -9.71
N MET A 146 -17.08 40.66 -10.61
CA MET A 146 -17.15 40.31 -12.03
C MET A 146 -16.74 38.86 -12.29
N VAL A 147 -15.65 38.37 -11.66
CA VAL A 147 -15.21 36.97 -11.77
C VAL A 147 -16.25 35.99 -11.21
N LYS A 148 -16.88 36.33 -10.07
CA LYS A 148 -17.98 35.52 -9.49
C LYS A 148 -19.17 35.33 -10.42
N LYS A 149 -19.56 36.38 -11.15
CA LYS A 149 -20.72 36.34 -12.07
C LYS A 149 -20.47 35.47 -13.30
N GLY A 150 -19.20 35.19 -13.63
CA GLY A 150 -18.80 34.48 -14.84
C GLY A 150 -19.06 35.32 -16.11
N VAL A 151 -18.39 34.98 -17.21
CA VAL A 151 -18.50 35.74 -18.46
C VAL A 151 -18.62 34.82 -19.68
N SER A 152 -19.65 35.08 -20.49
CA SER A 152 -19.97 34.35 -21.73
C SER A 152 -19.69 35.15 -23.01
N LYS A 153 -18.95 36.27 -22.93
CA LYS A 153 -18.60 37.15 -24.07
C LYS A 153 -17.20 37.77 -23.93
N PRO A 154 -16.52 38.16 -25.03
CA PRO A 154 -15.38 39.08 -24.94
C PRO A 154 -15.88 40.44 -24.41
N ASP A 155 -15.19 40.97 -23.40
CA ASP A 155 -15.55 42.20 -22.68
C ASP A 155 -14.28 42.78 -22.04
N GLU A 156 -13.87 43.96 -22.50
CA GLU A 156 -12.68 44.69 -22.02
C GLU A 156 -12.78 45.09 -20.54
N ALA A 157 -13.98 45.16 -19.96
CA ALA A 157 -14.13 45.38 -18.52
C ALA A 157 -13.73 44.14 -17.73
N PHE A 158 -13.96 42.94 -18.27
CA PHE A 158 -13.56 41.68 -17.61
C PHE A 158 -12.06 41.44 -17.68
N ASP A 159 -11.41 41.77 -18.80
CA ASP A 159 -9.96 41.63 -18.93
C ASP A 159 -9.22 42.56 -17.95
N ARG A 160 -9.67 43.83 -17.83
CA ARG A 160 -9.16 44.76 -16.80
C ARG A 160 -9.45 44.32 -15.37
N ALA A 161 -10.54 43.59 -15.13
CA ALA A 161 -10.83 43.00 -13.82
C ALA A 161 -9.86 41.85 -13.49
N LEU A 162 -9.47 41.04 -14.48
CA LEU A 162 -8.43 40.02 -14.29
C LEU A 162 -7.06 40.67 -14.03
N ASP A 163 -6.68 41.70 -14.78
CA ASP A 163 -5.42 42.43 -14.57
C ASP A 163 -5.33 42.99 -13.13
N GLY A 164 -6.36 43.70 -12.67
CA GLY A 164 -6.40 44.26 -11.30
C GLY A 164 -6.47 43.21 -10.18
N LEU A 165 -6.96 42.00 -10.47
CA LEU A 165 -6.88 40.86 -9.55
C LEU A 165 -5.48 40.22 -9.56
N GLU A 166 -4.82 40.12 -10.72
CA GLU A 166 -3.46 39.58 -10.83
C GLU A 166 -2.48 40.45 -10.04
N ASP A 167 -2.54 41.77 -10.23
CA ASP A 167 -1.73 42.77 -9.53
C ASP A 167 -1.79 42.66 -8.00
N LEU A 168 -2.96 42.32 -7.42
CA LEU A 168 -3.14 42.23 -5.97
C LEU A 168 -3.09 40.79 -5.42
N SER A 169 -3.19 39.76 -6.28
CA SER A 169 -3.29 38.35 -5.86
C SER A 169 -2.11 37.84 -5.03
N HIS A 170 -0.93 38.46 -5.15
CA HIS A 170 0.29 38.07 -4.47
C HIS A 170 0.41 38.63 -3.04
N ASP A 171 -0.48 39.56 -2.65
CA ASP A 171 -0.59 40.04 -1.28
C ASP A 171 -1.36 39.04 -0.41
N LEU A 172 -0.96 38.89 0.86
CA LEU A 172 -1.51 37.88 1.75
C LEU A 172 -2.99 38.15 2.11
N TYR A 173 -3.41 39.42 2.19
CA TYR A 173 -4.79 39.80 2.46
C TYR A 173 -5.66 39.61 1.23
N TYR A 174 -5.27 40.19 0.09
CA TYR A 174 -6.07 40.10 -1.14
C TYR A 174 -6.14 38.67 -1.69
N GLY A 175 -5.04 37.90 -1.62
CA GLY A 175 -5.07 36.46 -1.93
C GLY A 175 -6.02 35.69 -1.00
N LEU A 176 -6.04 36.00 0.31
CA LEU A 176 -7.01 35.39 1.23
C LEU A 176 -8.45 35.76 0.84
N LYS A 177 -8.74 37.00 0.43
CA LYS A 177 -10.08 37.42 -0.03
C LYS A 177 -10.52 36.77 -1.33
N ILE A 178 -9.60 36.43 -2.23
CA ILE A 178 -9.91 35.57 -3.39
C ILE A 178 -10.26 34.15 -2.92
N ALA A 179 -9.48 33.59 -1.99
CA ALA A 179 -9.62 32.22 -1.52
C ALA A 179 -10.85 31.95 -0.62
N GLU A 180 -11.27 32.93 0.19
CA GLU A 180 -12.53 32.89 0.96
C GLU A 180 -13.77 32.79 0.05
N ASP A 181 -13.65 33.21 -1.21
CA ASP A 181 -14.77 33.30 -2.16
C ASP A 181 -14.87 32.06 -3.07
N ALA A 182 -15.65 31.06 -2.61
CA ALA A 182 -15.77 29.77 -3.27
C ALA A 182 -16.25 29.85 -4.74
N ASP A 183 -17.06 30.86 -5.11
CA ASP A 183 -17.55 31.02 -6.49
C ASP A 183 -16.50 31.67 -7.38
N ALA A 184 -15.74 32.64 -6.86
CA ALA A 184 -14.59 33.20 -7.58
C ALA A 184 -13.52 32.12 -7.85
N VAL A 185 -13.20 31.31 -6.84
CA VAL A 185 -12.25 30.18 -6.96
C VAL A 185 -12.71 29.18 -8.03
N LYS A 186 -13.99 28.77 -8.02
CA LYS A 186 -14.56 27.88 -9.05
C LYS A 186 -14.48 28.49 -10.46
N SER A 187 -14.81 29.77 -10.61
CA SER A 187 -14.71 30.49 -11.89
C SER A 187 -13.27 30.59 -12.40
N LEU A 188 -12.31 30.90 -11.54
CA LEU A 188 -10.88 30.95 -11.89
C LEU A 188 -10.33 29.57 -12.30
N PHE A 189 -10.72 28.50 -11.59
CA PHE A 189 -10.37 27.13 -11.99
C PHE A 189 -10.95 26.75 -13.36
N CYS A 190 -12.22 27.07 -13.62
CA CYS A 190 -12.84 26.86 -14.93
C CYS A 190 -12.09 27.63 -16.05
N LEU A 191 -11.78 28.91 -15.83
CA LEU A 191 -11.00 29.72 -16.78
C LEU A 191 -9.59 29.13 -17.03
N MET A 192 -8.92 28.65 -15.99
CA MET A 192 -7.60 28.01 -16.13
C MET A 192 -7.64 26.73 -16.99
N THR A 193 -8.72 25.94 -16.89
CA THR A 193 -8.83 24.69 -17.67
C THR A 193 -9.16 24.90 -19.14
N HIS A 194 -9.69 26.05 -19.55
CA HIS A 194 -10.13 26.29 -20.92
C HIS A 194 -9.18 27.24 -21.69
N PRO A 195 -8.38 26.75 -22.66
CA PRO A 195 -7.56 27.61 -23.49
C PRO A 195 -8.42 28.65 -24.23
N GLN A 196 -8.11 29.93 -24.05
CA GLN A 196 -8.71 31.01 -24.82
C GLN A 196 -7.65 31.48 -25.85
N VAL A 197 -8.07 31.67 -27.10
CA VAL A 197 -7.21 32.31 -28.11
C VAL A 197 -7.18 33.81 -27.79
N PRO A 198 -6.01 34.46 -27.69
CA PRO A 198 -5.94 35.89 -27.41
C PRO A 198 -6.69 36.67 -28.50
N VAL A 199 -7.63 37.52 -28.08
CA VAL A 199 -8.50 38.30 -28.98
C VAL A 199 -7.74 39.46 -29.64
N VAL A 200 -6.62 39.88 -29.05
CA VAL A 200 -5.76 40.97 -29.50
C VAL A 200 -4.30 40.51 -29.51
N GLU A 201 -3.58 40.88 -30.56
CA GLU A 201 -2.16 40.55 -30.72
C GLU A 201 -1.32 41.20 -29.61
N GLY A 202 -0.69 40.38 -28.76
CA GLY A 202 0.09 40.83 -27.59
C GLY A 202 -0.62 40.77 -26.24
N ALA A 203 -1.93 40.46 -26.18
CA ALA A 203 -2.65 40.28 -24.92
C ALA A 203 -2.34 38.92 -24.25
N VAL A 204 -2.32 38.90 -22.91
CA VAL A 204 -2.16 37.65 -22.15
C VAL A 204 -3.46 36.83 -22.22
N PRO A 205 -3.43 35.52 -22.51
CA PRO A 205 -4.63 34.70 -22.51
C PRO A 205 -5.30 34.62 -21.13
N ARG A 206 -6.63 34.69 -21.08
CA ARG A 206 -7.43 34.58 -19.83
C ARG A 206 -7.11 33.33 -19.01
N ASP A 207 -6.75 32.22 -19.66
CA ASP A 207 -6.36 30.96 -18.99
C ASP A 207 -4.98 31.02 -18.34
N GLN A 208 -4.11 31.91 -18.82
CA GLN A 208 -2.81 32.22 -18.20
C GLN A 208 -2.95 33.26 -17.08
N GLN A 209 -3.79 34.30 -17.26
CA GLN A 209 -4.12 35.28 -16.19
C GLN A 209 -4.79 34.59 -15.00
N ALA A 210 -5.81 33.74 -15.23
CA ALA A 210 -6.45 32.98 -14.16
C ALA A 210 -5.46 32.07 -13.41
N ALA A 211 -4.49 31.46 -14.13
CA ALA A 211 -3.41 30.71 -13.51
C ALA A 211 -2.46 31.61 -12.69
N ALA A 212 -2.17 32.83 -13.14
CA ALA A 212 -1.33 33.78 -12.41
C ALA A 212 -2.00 34.27 -11.12
N ILE A 213 -3.29 34.66 -11.17
CA ILE A 213 -4.11 35.04 -10.01
C ILE A 213 -4.13 33.92 -8.96
N LEU A 214 -4.40 32.68 -9.38
CA LEU A 214 -4.43 31.53 -8.48
C LEU A 214 -3.03 31.19 -7.92
N ALA A 215 -1.98 31.32 -8.72
CA ALA A 215 -0.61 31.08 -8.27
C ALA A 215 -0.14 32.15 -7.28
N GLY A 216 -0.48 33.43 -7.49
CA GLY A 216 -0.26 34.51 -6.54
C GLY A 216 -1.00 34.24 -5.22
N THR A 217 -2.30 33.96 -5.31
CA THR A 217 -3.20 33.66 -4.18
C THR A 217 -2.65 32.57 -3.26
N LEU A 218 -2.06 31.52 -3.82
CA LEU A 218 -1.53 30.37 -3.08
C LEU A 218 -0.04 30.52 -2.71
N SER A 219 0.68 31.48 -3.28
CA SER A 219 2.11 31.65 -3.06
C SER A 219 2.39 32.17 -1.65
N ASN A 220 3.05 31.35 -0.83
CA ASN A 220 3.39 31.65 0.56
C ASN A 220 2.18 31.98 1.47
N ASN A 221 0.96 31.61 1.06
CA ASN A 221 -0.28 31.90 1.78
C ASN A 221 -0.99 30.61 2.26
N PRO A 222 -0.58 30.02 3.41
CA PRO A 222 -1.18 28.79 3.93
C PRO A 222 -2.62 28.98 4.42
N THR A 223 -3.08 30.22 4.67
CA THR A 223 -4.47 30.48 5.03
C THR A 223 -5.37 30.46 3.80
N ALA A 224 -4.96 31.11 2.70
CA ALA A 224 -5.66 30.99 1.42
C ALA A 224 -5.75 29.52 0.93
N LEU A 225 -4.66 28.75 1.06
CA LEU A 225 -4.67 27.32 0.73
C LEU A 225 -5.71 26.52 1.55
N ARG A 226 -5.84 26.80 2.86
CA ARG A 226 -6.85 26.16 3.72
C ARG A 226 -8.28 26.49 3.29
N GLU A 227 -8.56 27.71 2.83
CA GLU A 227 -9.88 28.07 2.30
C GLU A 227 -10.17 27.36 0.96
N VAL A 228 -9.22 27.36 0.03
CA VAL A 228 -9.35 26.62 -1.24
C VAL A 228 -9.55 25.11 -1.01
N ALA A 229 -8.87 24.52 -0.01
CA ALA A 229 -9.04 23.11 0.34
C ALA A 229 -10.46 22.76 0.82
N LYS A 230 -11.20 23.68 1.46
CA LYS A 230 -12.62 23.47 1.82
C LYS A 230 -13.53 23.38 0.59
N VAL A 231 -13.14 24.03 -0.50
CA VAL A 231 -13.88 24.03 -1.78
C VAL A 231 -13.48 22.82 -2.64
N TRP A 232 -12.30 22.25 -2.42
CA TRP A 232 -11.72 21.18 -3.26
C TRP A 232 -12.67 19.99 -3.50
N SER A 233 -13.33 19.48 -2.46
CA SER A 233 -14.29 18.36 -2.59
C SER A 233 -15.55 18.73 -3.38
N GLN A 234 -15.90 20.02 -3.45
CA GLN A 234 -17.04 20.52 -4.23
C GLN A 234 -16.73 20.64 -5.72
N LEU A 235 -15.46 20.47 -6.13
CA LEU A 235 -15.05 20.48 -7.53
C LEU A 235 -15.25 19.13 -8.22
N ASP A 236 -15.49 18.06 -7.45
CA ASP A 236 -15.90 16.78 -8.02
C ASP A 236 -17.35 16.87 -8.53
N GLY A 237 -17.58 16.42 -9.76
CA GLY A 237 -18.86 16.59 -10.47
C GLY A 237 -19.27 18.03 -10.85
N PHE A 238 -18.52 19.07 -10.44
CA PHE A 238 -18.84 20.46 -10.80
C PHE A 238 -18.70 20.71 -12.30
N GLN A 239 -19.66 21.44 -12.88
CA GLN A 239 -19.68 21.76 -14.32
C GLN A 239 -19.46 23.26 -14.53
N CYS A 240 -18.45 23.60 -15.32
CA CYS A 240 -18.15 24.99 -15.66
C CYS A 240 -19.29 25.64 -16.46
N PRO A 241 -19.69 26.89 -16.13
CA PRO A 241 -20.70 27.62 -16.89
C PRO A 241 -20.39 27.67 -18.39
N GLY A 242 -21.43 27.53 -19.22
CA GLY A 242 -21.29 27.53 -20.69
C GLY A 242 -20.92 26.16 -21.31
N GLY A 243 -20.87 25.07 -20.53
CA GLY A 243 -20.55 23.72 -21.05
C GLY A 243 -19.05 23.49 -21.27
N LEU A 244 -18.21 24.34 -20.66
CA LEU A 244 -16.76 24.40 -20.86
C LEU A 244 -16.00 23.31 -20.07
N VAL A 245 -16.39 22.04 -20.22
CA VAL A 245 -15.64 20.88 -19.73
C VAL A 245 -15.37 19.91 -20.88
N GLY A 246 -14.18 20.04 -21.49
CA GLY A 246 -13.56 19.00 -22.31
C GLY A 246 -14.23 18.67 -23.65
N VAL A 247 -14.13 19.57 -24.63
CA VAL A 247 -14.32 19.21 -26.05
C VAL A 247 -12.98 18.74 -26.63
N GLU A 248 -12.78 17.42 -26.78
CA GLU A 248 -11.91 16.90 -27.85
C GLU A 248 -12.77 16.71 -29.10
N ALA A 249 -12.59 17.58 -30.09
CA ALA A 249 -13.22 17.45 -31.41
C ALA A 249 -12.55 16.30 -32.20
N GLY A 250 -12.90 15.05 -31.86
CA GLY A 250 -12.39 13.86 -32.56
C GLY A 250 -12.47 12.53 -31.80
N ALA A 251 -12.82 12.53 -30.51
CA ALA A 251 -12.92 11.29 -29.74
C ALA A 251 -14.16 10.46 -30.14
N ARG A 252 -13.94 9.21 -30.56
CA ARG A 252 -15.02 8.21 -30.75
C ARG A 252 -15.78 7.99 -29.44
N GLU A 253 -17.08 7.68 -29.57
CA GLU A 253 -17.99 7.37 -28.47
C GLU A 253 -17.39 6.35 -27.49
N GLY A 254 -17.34 6.67 -26.19
CA GLY A 254 -16.95 5.70 -25.14
C GLY A 254 -16.10 6.20 -23.95
N LYS A 255 -15.47 7.39 -24.00
CA LYS A 255 -14.68 7.92 -22.85
C LYS A 255 -15.54 8.74 -21.87
N ARG A 256 -15.34 8.50 -20.57
CA ARG A 256 -16.01 9.21 -19.46
C ARG A 256 -15.62 10.70 -19.42
N ARG A 257 -16.55 11.57 -19.02
CA ARG A 257 -16.24 12.94 -18.57
C ARG A 257 -15.35 12.88 -17.32
N GLY A 258 -14.23 13.61 -17.31
CA GLY A 258 -13.40 13.81 -16.12
C GLY A 258 -14.00 14.82 -15.14
N SER A 259 -13.58 14.77 -13.88
CA SER A 259 -13.89 15.82 -12.89
C SER A 259 -13.07 17.09 -13.16
N LEU A 260 -13.52 18.25 -12.65
CA LEU A 260 -12.75 19.49 -12.78
C LEU A 260 -11.38 19.37 -12.11
N GLN A 261 -11.28 18.64 -11.00
CA GLN A 261 -10.01 18.33 -10.34
C GLN A 261 -8.99 17.65 -11.28
N GLN A 262 -9.41 16.63 -12.03
CA GLN A 262 -8.54 15.97 -13.00
C GLN A 262 -8.19 16.91 -14.17
N ALA A 263 -9.17 17.67 -14.68
CA ALA A 263 -8.94 18.66 -15.73
C ALA A 263 -7.92 19.74 -15.32
N LEU A 264 -7.91 20.17 -14.05
CA LEU A 264 -6.91 21.08 -13.50
C LEU A 264 -5.50 20.46 -13.56
N PHE A 265 -5.35 19.20 -13.13
CA PHE A 265 -4.06 18.49 -13.17
C PHE A 265 -3.56 18.25 -14.61
N ASP A 266 -4.45 17.87 -15.53
CA ASP A 266 -4.11 17.61 -16.92
C ASP A 266 -3.75 18.91 -17.70
N SER A 267 -4.32 20.06 -17.29
CA SER A 267 -4.20 21.36 -17.97
C SER A 267 -2.79 21.95 -18.07
N VAL A 268 -1.82 21.40 -17.32
CA VAL A 268 -0.40 21.76 -17.43
C VAL A 268 0.27 21.21 -18.70
N SER A 269 -0.38 20.26 -19.39
CA SER A 269 0.15 19.60 -20.58
C SER A 269 0.30 20.58 -21.76
N PRO A 270 1.37 20.51 -22.58
CA PRO A 270 1.52 21.31 -23.78
C PRO A 270 0.38 21.09 -24.80
N ALA A 271 -0.07 22.17 -25.46
CA ALA A 271 -1.14 22.11 -26.45
C ALA A 271 -0.68 21.50 -27.79
N THR A 272 -0.83 20.17 -27.88
CA THR A 272 -0.68 19.31 -29.08
C THR A 272 0.69 19.20 -29.77
N MET A 273 1.09 17.95 -29.98
CA MET A 273 2.00 17.53 -31.06
C MET A 273 1.26 17.54 -32.42
N ALA A 274 0.72 18.68 -32.84
CA ALA A 274 -0.07 18.81 -34.06
C ALA A 274 0.69 19.55 -35.18
N GLY A 275 1.32 18.78 -36.09
CA GLY A 275 1.64 19.19 -37.46
C GLY A 275 2.76 20.24 -37.65
N PRO A 276 3.65 20.07 -38.66
CA PRO A 276 4.75 21.01 -38.92
C PRO A 276 4.29 22.25 -39.70
N ALA A 277 3.44 23.11 -39.11
CA ALA A 277 2.95 24.33 -39.77
C ALA A 277 2.48 25.46 -38.83
N THR A 278 3.34 25.94 -37.90
CA THR A 278 3.33 27.31 -37.26
C THR A 278 4.34 27.39 -36.08
N ALA A 279 5.61 27.01 -36.30
CA ALA A 279 6.55 26.67 -35.22
C ALA A 279 7.23 27.83 -34.45
N GLY A 280 6.78 29.09 -34.59
CA GLY A 280 7.48 30.27 -34.05
C GLY A 280 6.85 30.95 -32.83
N VAL A 281 5.53 31.13 -32.83
CA VAL A 281 4.80 31.98 -31.86
C VAL A 281 4.00 31.14 -30.84
N THR A 282 3.66 29.90 -31.20
CA THR A 282 2.88 28.96 -30.39
C THR A 282 3.69 28.39 -29.22
N THR A 283 4.91 27.89 -29.47
CA THR A 283 5.73 27.15 -28.49
C THR A 283 6.11 27.97 -27.25
N ALA A 284 6.45 29.26 -27.42
CA ALA A 284 6.78 30.13 -26.30
C ALA A 284 5.55 30.48 -25.44
N THR A 285 4.39 30.65 -26.08
CA THR A 285 3.11 30.91 -25.42
C THR A 285 2.65 29.68 -24.63
N ASP A 286 2.76 28.48 -25.19
CA ASP A 286 2.43 27.24 -24.48
C ASP A 286 3.39 26.91 -23.34
N ALA A 287 4.68 27.25 -23.47
CA ALA A 287 5.64 27.17 -22.39
C ALA A 287 5.29 28.12 -21.23
N ALA A 288 4.88 29.36 -21.54
CA ALA A 288 4.43 30.34 -20.54
C ALA A 288 3.14 29.90 -19.82
N ARG A 289 2.14 29.43 -20.59
CA ARG A 289 0.89 28.82 -20.10
C ARG A 289 1.17 27.65 -19.15
N SER A 290 1.98 26.68 -19.59
CA SER A 290 2.35 25.52 -18.76
C SER A 290 3.04 25.95 -17.47
N ARG A 291 3.98 26.90 -17.55
CA ARG A 291 4.69 27.45 -16.37
C ARG A 291 3.72 28.04 -15.34
N SER A 292 2.76 28.86 -15.75
CA SER A 292 1.79 29.47 -14.82
C SER A 292 0.89 28.42 -14.17
N LYS A 293 0.38 27.45 -14.94
CA LYS A 293 -0.48 26.37 -14.42
C LYS A 293 0.28 25.44 -13.45
N VAL A 294 1.54 25.10 -13.74
CA VAL A 294 2.41 24.38 -12.78
C VAL A 294 2.62 25.19 -11.49
N GLY A 295 2.63 26.53 -11.58
CA GLY A 295 2.62 27.41 -10.40
C GLY A 295 1.41 27.20 -9.49
N VAL A 296 0.21 27.10 -10.05
CA VAL A 296 -1.02 26.80 -9.31
C VAL A 296 -0.97 25.41 -8.67
N ILE A 297 -0.58 24.39 -9.44
CA ILE A 297 -0.48 23.02 -8.90
C ILE A 297 0.54 22.96 -7.75
N ASN A 298 1.68 23.67 -7.84
CA ASN A 298 2.66 23.75 -6.74
C ASN A 298 2.11 24.40 -5.46
N GLY A 299 1.15 25.32 -5.58
CA GLY A 299 0.45 25.89 -4.44
C GLY A 299 -0.55 24.90 -3.83
N LEU A 300 -1.37 24.28 -4.68
CA LEU A 300 -2.44 23.36 -4.28
C LEU A 300 -1.93 22.09 -3.58
N ILE A 301 -0.91 21.42 -4.13
CA ILE A 301 -0.43 20.14 -3.59
C ILE A 301 0.44 20.28 -2.32
N LYS A 302 0.58 21.49 -1.76
CA LYS A 302 1.10 21.65 -0.40
C LYS A 302 0.12 21.09 0.64
N ASP A 303 -1.18 21.15 0.36
CA ASP A 303 -2.20 20.46 1.15
C ASP A 303 -2.09 18.93 0.96
N ALA A 304 -2.14 18.19 2.07
CA ALA A 304 -1.93 16.75 2.05
C ALA A 304 -3.07 15.97 1.39
N SER A 305 -4.31 16.46 1.45
CA SER A 305 -5.47 15.82 0.81
C SER A 305 -5.43 16.02 -0.70
N ILE A 306 -5.16 17.25 -1.15
CA ILE A 306 -5.02 17.58 -2.58
C ILE A 306 -3.80 16.86 -3.18
N ARG A 307 -2.69 16.73 -2.45
CA ARG A 307 -1.52 15.95 -2.87
C ARG A 307 -1.83 14.46 -3.04
N ALA A 308 -2.63 13.88 -2.14
CA ALA A 308 -3.06 12.49 -2.25
C ALA A 308 -3.97 12.25 -3.46
N ASP A 309 -4.88 13.19 -3.77
CA ASP A 309 -5.72 13.15 -4.98
C ASP A 309 -4.88 13.31 -6.25
N PHE A 310 -3.92 14.25 -6.27
CA PHE A 310 -2.98 14.46 -7.38
C PHE A 310 -2.17 13.19 -7.73
N LEU A 311 -1.67 12.47 -6.72
CA LEU A 311 -0.98 11.19 -6.94
C LEU A 311 -1.96 10.08 -7.37
N ARG A 312 -3.22 10.09 -6.90
CA ARG A 312 -4.23 9.09 -7.28
C ARG A 312 -4.72 9.28 -8.73
N GLY A 313 -4.77 10.51 -9.22
CA GLY A 313 -5.12 10.88 -10.59
C GLY A 313 -3.94 10.95 -11.57
N ASP A 314 -2.81 10.31 -11.24
CA ASP A 314 -1.59 10.25 -12.06
C ASP A 314 -1.04 11.63 -12.52
N GLY A 315 -1.22 12.68 -11.73
CA GLY A 315 -0.85 14.05 -12.08
C GLY A 315 0.65 14.26 -12.40
N MET A 316 1.52 13.34 -11.96
CA MET A 316 2.93 13.28 -12.36
C MET A 316 3.15 13.05 -13.87
N VAL A 317 2.17 12.48 -14.57
CA VAL A 317 2.23 12.23 -16.03
C VAL A 317 2.14 13.55 -16.81
N ALA A 318 1.24 14.45 -16.42
CA ALA A 318 1.09 15.74 -17.08
C ALA A 318 2.33 16.64 -16.86
N LEU A 319 2.90 16.63 -15.65
CA LEU A 319 4.18 17.30 -15.37
C LEU A 319 5.34 16.75 -16.20
N LEU A 320 5.40 15.43 -16.42
CA LEU A 320 6.44 14.81 -17.24
C LEU A 320 6.37 15.27 -18.71
N LYS A 321 5.17 15.48 -19.25
CA LYS A 321 4.98 16.03 -20.61
C LYS A 321 5.59 17.42 -20.77
N VAL A 322 5.62 18.25 -19.71
CA VAL A 322 6.30 19.57 -19.72
C VAL A 322 7.84 19.41 -19.78
N LEU A 323 8.40 18.28 -19.31
CA LEU A 323 9.82 17.97 -19.41
C LEU A 323 10.26 17.41 -20.78
N GLN A 324 9.31 17.01 -21.64
CA GLN A 324 9.61 16.38 -22.93
C GLN A 324 10.07 17.33 -24.06
N PRO A 325 9.47 18.53 -24.27
CA PRO A 325 9.90 19.48 -25.30
C PRO A 325 11.41 19.78 -25.30
N ARG A 326 11.94 20.11 -26.48
CA ARG A 326 13.35 20.48 -26.69
C ARG A 326 13.39 21.93 -27.20
N GLY A 327 13.72 22.87 -26.33
CA GLY A 327 13.79 24.31 -26.63
C GLY A 327 14.26 25.12 -25.42
N LYS A 328 14.71 26.36 -25.64
CA LYS A 328 15.16 27.24 -24.54
C LYS A 328 13.99 27.93 -23.84
N GLU A 329 12.93 28.19 -24.59
CA GLU A 329 11.64 28.73 -24.15
C GLU A 329 10.98 27.86 -23.06
N TRP A 330 11.17 26.54 -23.11
CA TRP A 330 10.68 25.60 -22.10
C TRP A 330 11.46 25.60 -20.79
N ALA A 331 12.65 26.20 -20.72
CA ALA A 331 13.53 26.10 -19.55
C ALA A 331 12.87 26.65 -18.26
N SER A 332 12.08 27.72 -18.37
CA SER A 332 11.37 28.29 -17.21
C SER A 332 10.22 27.39 -16.72
N ALA A 333 9.52 26.70 -17.62
CA ALA A 333 8.47 25.74 -17.26
C ALA A 333 9.08 24.48 -16.64
N GLN A 334 10.13 23.93 -17.25
CA GLN A 334 10.86 22.76 -16.76
C GLN A 334 11.46 22.99 -15.37
N ARG A 335 12.03 24.18 -15.12
CA ARG A 335 12.51 24.58 -13.79
C ARG A 335 11.38 24.63 -12.77
N LYS A 336 10.20 25.14 -13.14
CA LYS A 336 9.04 25.20 -12.22
C LYS A 336 8.50 23.81 -11.88
N VAL A 337 8.50 22.88 -12.83
CA VAL A 337 8.19 21.46 -12.60
C VAL A 337 9.21 20.82 -11.65
N GLY A 338 10.50 21.08 -11.86
CA GLY A 338 11.55 20.56 -10.97
C GLY A 338 11.44 21.09 -9.55
N GLN A 339 11.18 22.39 -9.38
CA GLN A 339 10.90 23.00 -8.08
C GLN A 339 9.67 22.37 -7.42
N LEU A 340 8.55 22.19 -8.15
CA LEU A 340 7.37 21.53 -7.61
C LEU A 340 7.66 20.13 -7.05
N VAL A 341 8.46 19.34 -7.76
CA VAL A 341 8.83 17.98 -7.32
C VAL A 341 9.77 18.01 -6.11
N LEU A 342 10.71 18.95 -6.06
CA LEU A 342 11.56 19.18 -4.89
C LEU A 342 10.72 19.58 -3.67
N ASP A 343 10.00 20.70 -3.77
CA ASP A 343 9.22 21.34 -2.71
C ASP A 343 8.25 20.37 -2.00
N ASN A 344 7.63 19.45 -2.74
CA ASN A 344 6.52 18.62 -2.22
C ASN A 344 6.84 17.14 -2.01
N PHE A 345 7.92 16.60 -2.62
CA PHE A 345 8.20 15.14 -2.59
C PHE A 345 9.65 14.75 -2.27
N LEU A 346 10.63 15.64 -2.42
CA LEU A 346 12.06 15.29 -2.29
C LEU A 346 12.88 16.17 -1.33
N ASP A 347 12.31 17.24 -0.78
CA ASP A 347 13.00 18.17 0.10
C ASP A 347 12.24 18.40 1.43
N GLU A 348 12.70 17.75 2.50
CA GLU A 348 12.07 17.83 3.83
C GLU A 348 12.10 19.27 4.38
N ASP A 349 13.15 20.04 4.08
CA ASP A 349 13.29 21.45 4.47
C ASP A 349 12.21 22.35 3.85
N MET A 350 11.64 21.94 2.71
CA MET A 350 10.54 22.63 2.03
C MET A 350 9.14 22.09 2.42
N GLY A 351 9.08 21.10 3.32
CA GLY A 351 7.85 20.47 3.79
C GLY A 351 7.43 19.19 3.06
N ALA A 352 8.32 18.59 2.25
CA ALA A 352 8.04 17.34 1.58
C ALA A 352 7.95 16.16 2.57
N VAL A 353 7.01 15.24 2.31
CA VAL A 353 6.97 13.94 3.00
C VAL A 353 7.62 12.89 2.11
N LEU A 354 8.85 12.49 2.44
CA LEU A 354 9.62 11.54 1.64
C LEU A 354 8.90 10.19 1.50
N GLY A 355 9.12 9.52 0.36
CA GLY A 355 8.58 8.19 0.07
C GLY A 355 7.18 8.19 -0.57
N GLN A 356 6.48 9.33 -0.63
CA GLN A 356 5.21 9.45 -1.36
C GLN A 356 5.39 9.32 -2.89
N TRP A 357 6.56 9.68 -3.41
CA TRP A 357 6.97 9.56 -4.81
C TRP A 357 8.50 9.48 -4.87
N PRO A 358 9.13 8.81 -5.87
CA PRO A 358 8.56 8.07 -7.01
C PRO A 358 8.00 6.69 -6.65
N ARG A 359 6.94 6.27 -7.35
CA ARG A 359 6.21 5.00 -7.10
C ARG A 359 6.70 3.84 -7.96
N VAL A 360 7.12 4.12 -9.20
CA VAL A 360 7.58 3.09 -10.16
C VAL A 360 9.08 3.12 -10.37
N SER A 361 9.68 1.96 -10.67
CA SER A 361 11.11 1.86 -11.01
C SER A 361 11.49 2.65 -12.28
N PRO A 362 12.73 3.15 -12.39
CA PRO A 362 13.18 3.87 -13.58
C PRO A 362 13.26 2.96 -14.80
N LEU A 363 12.86 3.47 -15.96
CA LEU A 363 12.88 2.78 -17.26
C LEU A 363 14.20 3.03 -18.02
N ALA A 364 14.52 2.14 -18.96
CA ALA A 364 15.63 2.36 -19.87
C ALA A 364 15.32 3.48 -20.87
N GLY A 365 16.34 4.25 -21.28
CA GLY A 365 16.14 5.43 -22.15
C GLY A 365 15.45 5.12 -23.48
N GLU A 366 15.68 3.93 -24.05
CA GLU A 366 15.03 3.45 -25.28
C GLU A 366 13.50 3.30 -25.13
N GLN A 367 13.00 3.12 -23.92
CA GLN A 367 11.56 3.01 -23.62
C GLN A 367 10.90 4.39 -23.43
N CYS A 368 11.71 5.45 -23.30
CA CYS A 368 11.30 6.82 -23.05
C CYS A 368 11.36 7.71 -24.30
N GLU A 369 11.72 7.17 -25.46
CA GLU A 369 11.75 7.86 -26.75
C GLU A 369 10.89 7.12 -27.80
N GLY A 370 10.18 7.88 -28.65
CA GLY A 370 9.36 7.33 -29.73
C GLY A 370 7.99 6.78 -29.30
N GLN A 371 7.32 6.05 -30.21
CA GLN A 371 5.96 5.51 -30.00
C GLN A 371 5.84 4.51 -28.83
N ALA A 372 6.96 3.97 -28.33
CA ALA A 372 6.98 3.12 -27.15
C ALA A 372 6.59 3.88 -25.86
N ALA A 373 6.80 5.20 -25.82
CA ALA A 373 6.53 6.03 -24.64
C ALA A 373 5.02 6.19 -24.32
N GLU A 374 4.12 5.93 -25.28
CA GLU A 374 2.67 5.95 -25.05
C GLU A 374 2.16 4.66 -24.39
N ALA A 375 2.92 3.56 -24.46
CA ALA A 375 2.55 2.25 -23.92
C ALA A 375 3.30 1.86 -22.62
N ALA A 376 4.36 2.60 -22.27
CA ALA A 376 5.14 2.36 -21.04
C ALA A 376 4.55 3.14 -19.84
N PRO A 377 4.75 2.69 -18.58
CA PRO A 377 4.37 3.46 -17.40
C PRO A 377 5.18 4.76 -17.34
N GLN A 378 4.57 5.87 -17.76
CA GLN A 378 5.30 7.10 -18.08
C GLN A 378 6.10 7.66 -16.90
N GLU A 379 5.64 7.47 -15.66
CA GLU A 379 6.35 7.86 -14.43
C GLU A 379 7.78 7.24 -14.33
N GLY A 380 8.07 6.14 -15.03
CA GLY A 380 9.42 5.55 -15.07
C GLY A 380 10.45 6.36 -15.88
N CYS A 381 10.02 7.35 -16.66
CA CYS A 381 10.88 8.13 -17.56
C CYS A 381 11.42 9.45 -16.97
N TRP A 382 11.07 9.80 -15.72
CA TRP A 382 11.57 11.01 -15.05
C TRP A 382 13.10 11.05 -15.00
N ASP A 383 13.75 9.98 -14.55
CA ASP A 383 15.21 9.85 -14.47
C ASP A 383 15.89 10.13 -15.83
N HIS A 384 15.32 9.66 -16.94
CA HIS A 384 15.82 9.91 -18.30
C HIS A 384 15.66 11.38 -18.71
N HIS A 385 14.47 11.97 -18.57
CA HIS A 385 14.23 13.36 -19.00
C HIS A 385 15.01 14.38 -18.14
N ILE A 386 15.18 14.14 -16.83
CA ILE A 386 16.04 14.96 -15.97
C ILE A 386 17.50 14.84 -16.42
N ALA A 387 18.03 13.64 -16.65
CA ALA A 387 19.41 13.45 -17.10
C ALA A 387 19.69 14.16 -18.46
N ARG A 388 18.70 14.16 -19.36
CA ARG A 388 18.72 14.90 -20.63
C ARG A 388 18.80 16.42 -20.40
N ILE A 389 17.99 16.97 -19.50
CA ILE A 389 17.99 18.40 -19.15
C ILE A 389 19.31 18.81 -18.50
N VAL A 390 19.82 18.02 -17.55
CA VAL A 390 21.14 18.26 -16.90
C VAL A 390 22.25 18.34 -17.96
N LYS A 391 22.25 17.45 -18.96
CA LYS A 391 23.24 17.44 -20.05
C LYS A 391 23.12 18.67 -20.98
N ALA A 392 21.94 19.26 -21.11
CA ALA A 392 21.71 20.47 -21.91
C ALA A 392 21.93 21.78 -21.13
N SER A 393 21.91 21.73 -19.79
CA SER A 393 22.07 22.88 -18.90
C SER A 393 23.52 23.40 -18.84
N SER A 394 23.68 24.71 -18.60
CA SER A 394 24.98 25.31 -18.31
C SER A 394 25.43 24.98 -16.88
N LYS A 395 26.75 25.04 -16.61
CA LYS A 395 27.33 24.71 -15.27
C LYS A 395 26.71 25.51 -14.10
N THR A 396 26.10 26.65 -14.38
CA THR A 396 25.47 27.57 -13.43
C THR A 396 24.03 27.22 -13.01
N ASP A 397 23.31 26.35 -13.73
CA ASP A 397 21.91 26.04 -13.37
C ASP A 397 21.86 24.86 -12.39
N GLY A 398 21.43 25.12 -11.14
CA GLY A 398 21.56 24.17 -10.03
C GLY A 398 20.42 23.17 -9.87
N TRP A 399 19.17 23.60 -10.09
CA TRP A 399 17.96 22.82 -9.74
C TRP A 399 17.89 21.44 -10.39
N SER A 400 18.35 21.31 -11.64
CA SER A 400 18.25 20.05 -12.39
C SER A 400 19.23 19.00 -11.88
N ARG A 401 20.37 19.42 -11.29
CA ARG A 401 21.32 18.52 -10.62
C ARG A 401 20.82 18.14 -9.24
N ASP A 402 20.37 19.11 -8.45
CA ASP A 402 19.78 18.86 -7.13
C ASP A 402 18.60 17.87 -7.21
N LEU A 403 17.66 18.11 -8.14
CA LEU A 403 16.57 17.18 -8.47
C LEU A 403 17.09 15.79 -8.85
N LYS A 404 18.12 15.70 -9.71
CA LYS A 404 18.71 14.42 -10.11
C LYS A 404 19.36 13.69 -8.93
N ASP A 405 20.08 14.41 -8.08
CA ASP A 405 20.87 13.85 -6.99
C ASP A 405 19.98 13.42 -5.81
N ARG A 406 18.92 14.20 -5.51
CA ARG A 406 17.85 13.84 -4.56
C ARG A 406 16.97 12.71 -5.06
N LEU A 407 16.53 12.74 -6.33
CA LEU A 407 15.82 11.60 -6.93
C LEU A 407 16.67 10.34 -6.86
N ALA A 408 17.95 10.41 -7.25
CA ALA A 408 18.88 9.28 -7.13
C ALA A 408 19.13 8.87 -5.67
N ALA A 409 19.08 9.80 -4.70
CA ALA A 409 19.16 9.47 -3.27
C ALA A 409 17.93 8.69 -2.82
N VAL A 410 16.72 9.11 -3.21
CA VAL A 410 15.49 8.37 -2.93
C VAL A 410 15.50 7.02 -3.64
N ARG A 411 15.94 6.91 -4.91
CA ARG A 411 16.13 5.61 -5.59
C ARG A 411 17.11 4.71 -4.84
N ARG A 412 18.23 5.25 -4.35
CA ARG A 412 19.20 4.51 -3.52
C ARG A 412 18.63 4.13 -2.16
N LYS A 413 17.77 4.96 -1.56
CA LYS A 413 17.11 4.70 -0.29
C LYS A 413 16.01 3.63 -0.44
N GLN A 414 15.12 3.76 -1.43
CA GLN A 414 14.18 2.70 -1.84
C GLN A 414 14.90 1.39 -2.14
N LYS A 415 16.02 1.43 -2.86
CA LYS A 415 16.86 0.25 -3.07
C LYS A 415 17.50 -0.28 -1.79
N LYS A 416 17.86 0.57 -0.83
CA LYS A 416 18.48 0.18 0.46
C LYS A 416 17.51 -0.31 1.51
N GLU A 417 16.30 0.22 1.54
CA GLU A 417 15.19 -0.20 2.41
C GLU A 417 14.54 -1.47 1.84
N GLY A 418 14.53 -1.62 0.51
CA GLY A 418 14.37 -2.92 -0.16
C GLY A 418 15.60 -3.85 -0.06
N ASP A 419 16.73 -3.36 0.46
CA ASP A 419 17.96 -4.12 0.77
C ASP A 419 18.19 -4.19 2.29
N HIS A 420 17.09 -4.22 3.06
CA HIS A 420 16.97 -5.19 4.15
C HIS A 420 17.04 -6.61 3.54
N GLY A 421 18.26 -6.95 3.06
CA GLY A 421 18.62 -8.04 2.17
C GLY A 421 17.45 -8.76 1.50
N GLU A 422 16.98 -8.23 0.35
CA GLU A 422 15.82 -8.74 -0.40
C GLU A 422 15.83 -10.28 -0.44
N PHE A 423 15.03 -10.91 0.43
CA PHE A 423 15.11 -12.35 0.61
C PHE A 423 14.80 -13.02 -0.73
N PRO A 424 15.70 -13.86 -1.28
CA PRO A 424 15.49 -14.46 -2.59
C PRO A 424 14.28 -15.40 -2.56
N LEU A 425 13.09 -14.84 -2.87
CA LEU A 425 11.80 -15.43 -2.61
C LEU A 425 11.70 -16.86 -3.12
N ILE A 426 11.51 -17.77 -2.17
CA ILE A 426 11.29 -19.19 -2.39
C ILE A 426 9.80 -19.38 -2.70
N LEU A 427 9.51 -19.76 -3.94
CA LEU A 427 8.15 -20.10 -4.38
C LEU A 427 8.12 -21.30 -5.35
N PRO A 428 8.58 -22.51 -4.96
CA PRO A 428 8.37 -23.70 -5.76
C PRO A 428 6.91 -24.16 -5.70
N PRO A 429 6.38 -24.74 -6.79
CA PRO A 429 5.12 -25.47 -6.76
C PRO A 429 5.22 -26.72 -5.88
N THR A 430 4.07 -27.20 -5.41
CA THR A 430 3.99 -28.52 -4.75
C THR A 430 4.27 -29.64 -5.74
N LEU A 431 4.60 -30.82 -5.23
CA LEU A 431 4.80 -32.02 -6.05
C LEU A 431 3.59 -32.32 -6.95
N ALA A 432 2.36 -32.24 -6.41
CA ALA A 432 1.13 -32.44 -7.16
C ALA A 432 0.96 -31.42 -8.30
N ALA A 433 1.35 -30.17 -8.06
CA ALA A 433 1.14 -29.06 -8.99
C ALA A 433 2.29 -28.82 -9.99
N LEU A 434 3.36 -29.64 -9.99
CA LEU A 434 4.51 -29.48 -10.88
C LEU A 434 4.16 -29.48 -12.37
N ALA A 435 3.10 -30.20 -12.75
CA ALA A 435 2.66 -30.34 -14.15
C ALA A 435 1.69 -29.24 -14.60
N SER A 436 1.05 -28.50 -13.68
CA SER A 436 0.07 -27.45 -13.98
C SER A 436 0.53 -26.03 -13.60
N ARG A 437 1.56 -25.89 -12.76
CA ARG A 437 2.06 -24.60 -12.27
C ARG A 437 3.48 -24.32 -12.74
N CYS A 438 3.73 -23.07 -13.15
CA CYS A 438 5.07 -22.65 -13.50
C CYS A 438 5.98 -22.57 -12.26
N ALA A 439 7.15 -23.21 -12.32
CA ALA A 439 8.18 -23.22 -11.28
C ALA A 439 8.85 -21.85 -10.99
N TYR A 440 8.39 -20.77 -11.61
CA TYR A 440 8.81 -19.40 -11.29
C TYR A 440 7.64 -18.50 -10.89
N CYS A 441 6.63 -18.34 -11.75
CA CYS A 441 5.51 -17.41 -11.48
C CYS A 441 4.31 -18.05 -10.77
N LEU A 442 4.34 -19.38 -10.50
CA LEU A 442 3.28 -20.19 -9.91
C LEU A 442 1.92 -20.17 -10.64
N ARG A 443 1.80 -19.51 -11.80
CA ARG A 443 0.55 -19.42 -12.55
C ARG A 443 0.12 -20.79 -13.11
N ALA A 444 -1.18 -21.07 -13.05
CA ALA A 444 -1.83 -22.13 -13.83
C ALA A 444 -1.47 -22.01 -15.31
N SER A 445 -0.98 -23.09 -15.90
CA SER A 445 -0.58 -23.15 -17.32
C SER A 445 -0.40 -24.61 -17.74
N ASN A 446 0.03 -24.83 -18.99
CA ASN A 446 0.63 -26.10 -19.42
C ASN A 446 2.16 -25.90 -19.56
N PRO A 447 2.91 -25.87 -18.44
CA PRO A 447 4.31 -25.48 -18.42
C PRO A 447 5.23 -26.55 -19.00
N ARG A 448 6.25 -26.13 -19.76
CA ARG A 448 7.19 -27.05 -20.42
C ARG A 448 8.36 -27.39 -19.49
N ALA A 449 8.72 -28.68 -19.44
CA ALA A 449 9.85 -29.16 -18.66
C ALA A 449 11.19 -28.58 -19.14
N CYS A 450 12.06 -28.20 -18.21
CA CYS A 450 13.45 -27.83 -18.49
C CYS A 450 14.18 -29.01 -19.17
N SER A 451 14.65 -28.80 -20.39
CA SER A 451 15.29 -29.83 -21.23
C SER A 451 16.50 -30.53 -20.59
N ARG A 452 17.17 -29.88 -19.62
CA ARG A 452 18.38 -30.40 -18.95
C ARG A 452 18.10 -31.30 -17.75
N CYS A 453 17.12 -30.98 -16.90
CA CYS A 453 16.84 -31.73 -15.67
C CYS A 453 15.51 -32.50 -15.69
N ARG A 454 14.54 -32.06 -16.51
CA ARG A 454 13.15 -32.56 -16.59
C ARG A 454 12.36 -32.52 -15.27
N ALA A 455 12.78 -31.69 -14.31
CA ALA A 455 12.19 -31.60 -12.96
C ALA A 455 11.75 -30.17 -12.55
N ALA A 456 11.91 -29.18 -13.43
CA ALA A 456 11.34 -27.84 -13.28
C ALA A 456 10.59 -27.48 -14.56
N PHE A 457 9.42 -26.86 -14.44
CA PHE A 457 8.49 -26.63 -15.54
C PHE A 457 8.21 -25.13 -15.67
N TYR A 458 8.24 -24.58 -16.89
CA TYR A 458 8.09 -23.13 -17.13
C TYR A 458 7.04 -22.84 -18.20
N CYS A 459 6.17 -21.86 -17.96
CA CYS A 459 5.15 -21.46 -18.94
C CYS A 459 5.74 -20.83 -20.21
N ASN A 460 6.89 -20.16 -20.10
CA ASN A 460 7.59 -19.52 -21.22
C ASN A 460 9.10 -19.31 -20.92
N ALA A 461 9.86 -18.89 -21.93
CA ALA A 461 11.30 -18.68 -21.85
C ALA A 461 11.70 -17.57 -20.86
N SER A 462 10.86 -16.53 -20.68
CA SER A 462 11.11 -15.45 -19.70
C SER A 462 11.09 -16.00 -18.27
N CYS A 463 10.06 -16.77 -17.91
CA CYS A 463 9.99 -17.44 -16.61
C CYS A 463 11.11 -18.47 -16.41
N GLN A 464 11.55 -19.16 -17.48
CA GLN A 464 12.72 -20.05 -17.41
C GLN A 464 14.01 -19.28 -17.11
N GLN A 465 14.25 -18.14 -17.76
CA GLN A 465 15.44 -17.31 -17.55
C GLN A 465 15.45 -16.64 -16.18
N ALA A 466 14.28 -16.17 -15.71
CA ALA A 466 14.13 -15.61 -14.37
C ALA A 466 14.35 -16.69 -13.30
N GLY A 467 13.74 -17.87 -13.43
CA GLY A 467 13.98 -19.03 -12.56
C GLY A 467 15.44 -19.51 -12.58
N TRP A 468 16.10 -19.50 -13.75
CA TRP A 468 17.53 -19.80 -13.91
C TRP A 468 18.40 -18.89 -13.04
N THR A 469 18.12 -17.58 -13.10
CA THR A 469 18.84 -16.54 -12.34
C THR A 469 18.54 -16.62 -10.84
N ALA A 470 17.28 -16.88 -10.47
CA ALA A 470 16.85 -16.94 -9.08
C ALA A 470 17.55 -18.07 -8.29
N VAL A 471 17.50 -19.31 -8.80
CA VAL A 471 18.15 -20.48 -8.16
C VAL A 471 18.40 -21.65 -9.12
N HIS A 472 17.62 -21.77 -10.20
CA HIS A 472 17.58 -22.99 -11.00
C HIS A 472 18.90 -23.29 -11.73
N ALA A 473 19.77 -22.31 -11.99
CA ALA A 473 21.11 -22.60 -12.52
C ALA A 473 21.91 -23.60 -11.66
N LYS A 474 21.81 -23.49 -10.34
CA LYS A 474 22.46 -24.41 -9.38
C LYS A 474 21.63 -25.68 -9.19
N GLU A 475 20.32 -25.53 -8.97
CA GLU A 475 19.36 -26.62 -8.76
C GLU A 475 19.35 -27.63 -9.93
N CYS A 476 19.39 -27.14 -11.18
CA CYS A 476 19.35 -27.95 -12.40
C CYS A 476 20.48 -28.99 -12.45
N LYS A 477 21.68 -28.65 -11.96
CA LYS A 477 22.82 -29.58 -11.89
C LYS A 477 22.57 -30.69 -10.86
N ALA A 478 22.07 -30.34 -9.67
CA ALA A 478 21.74 -31.28 -8.60
C ALA A 478 20.63 -32.27 -9.03
N LEU A 479 19.55 -31.76 -9.61
CA LEU A 479 18.42 -32.58 -10.08
C LEU A 479 18.82 -33.50 -11.25
N ARG A 480 19.59 -32.98 -12.24
CA ARG A 480 20.06 -33.78 -13.39
C ARG A 480 20.97 -34.94 -12.97
N ALA A 481 21.84 -34.74 -11.98
CA ALA A 481 22.83 -35.74 -11.55
C ALA A 481 22.22 -37.04 -11.00
N ARG A 482 20.93 -37.03 -10.63
CA ARG A 482 20.24 -38.16 -9.99
C ARG A 482 19.16 -38.81 -10.85
N ASN A 483 18.60 -38.11 -11.85
CA ASN A 483 17.74 -38.71 -12.88
C ASN A 483 18.46 -39.70 -13.83
N THR A 484 19.76 -39.92 -13.68
CA THR A 484 20.58 -40.80 -14.54
C THR A 484 21.05 -42.09 -13.85
N ARG A 485 20.76 -42.28 -12.55
CA ARG A 485 21.10 -43.51 -11.81
C ARG A 485 19.85 -44.38 -11.65
N GLY A 486 19.62 -45.28 -12.60
CA GLY A 486 18.44 -46.15 -12.68
C GLY A 486 18.41 -47.26 -11.62
N GLY A 487 18.33 -46.89 -10.34
CA GLY A 487 18.22 -47.82 -9.22
C GLY A 487 16.99 -47.54 -8.36
N GLY A 488 15.84 -48.10 -8.74
CA GLY A 488 14.65 -48.35 -7.90
C GLY A 488 13.95 -47.19 -7.16
N GLY A 489 14.52 -45.98 -7.14
CA GLY A 489 14.03 -44.84 -6.38
C GLY A 489 13.22 -43.83 -7.22
N ARG A 490 12.38 -43.07 -6.52
CA ARG A 490 11.59 -41.95 -7.04
C ARG A 490 12.42 -40.96 -7.88
N SER A 491 11.82 -40.41 -8.94
CA SER A 491 12.43 -39.42 -9.84
C SER A 491 12.93 -38.18 -9.08
N ALA A 492 13.93 -37.46 -9.62
CA ALA A 492 14.31 -36.15 -9.08
C ALA A 492 13.19 -35.09 -9.20
N ALA A 493 12.14 -35.37 -9.98
CA ALA A 493 10.91 -34.57 -9.99
C ALA A 493 10.00 -34.84 -8.77
N GLU A 494 10.17 -35.97 -8.07
CA GLU A 494 9.32 -36.45 -6.97
C GLU A 494 9.85 -36.07 -5.57
N LEU A 495 10.75 -35.09 -5.48
CA LEU A 495 11.20 -34.59 -4.18
C LEU A 495 10.04 -33.91 -3.43
N PRO A 496 9.83 -34.22 -2.13
CA PRO A 496 8.90 -33.47 -1.30
C PRO A 496 9.26 -31.98 -1.30
N THR A 497 8.25 -31.11 -1.33
CA THR A 497 8.45 -29.66 -1.46
C THR A 497 9.39 -29.05 -0.40
N PRO A 498 9.32 -29.41 0.91
CA PRO A 498 10.29 -28.96 1.90
C PRO A 498 11.73 -29.40 1.59
N VAL A 499 11.93 -30.63 1.08
CA VAL A 499 13.25 -31.16 0.69
C VAL A 499 13.79 -30.40 -0.53
N ARG A 500 12.94 -30.06 -1.49
CA ARG A 500 13.33 -29.24 -2.65
C ARG A 500 13.76 -27.83 -2.24
N VAL A 501 13.02 -27.19 -1.32
CA VAL A 501 13.40 -25.89 -0.74
C VAL A 501 14.73 -25.99 0.01
N LEU A 502 14.93 -27.05 0.79
CA LEU A 502 16.19 -27.29 1.49
C LEU A 502 17.37 -27.47 0.52
N VAL A 503 17.18 -28.18 -0.60
CA VAL A 503 18.20 -28.26 -1.68
C VAL A 503 18.51 -26.88 -2.26
N GLN A 504 17.49 -26.03 -2.46
CA GLN A 504 17.70 -24.65 -2.93
C GLN A 504 18.52 -23.82 -1.92
N ALA A 505 18.21 -23.92 -0.61
CA ALA A 505 18.95 -23.28 0.46
C ALA A 505 20.42 -23.74 0.52
N LEU A 506 20.67 -25.06 0.56
CA LEU A 506 22.02 -25.64 0.62
C LEU A 506 22.88 -25.33 -0.61
N LEU A 507 22.26 -24.98 -1.75
CA LEU A 507 22.96 -24.57 -2.98
C LEU A 507 23.17 -23.05 -3.10
N LYS A 508 22.33 -22.24 -2.43
CA LYS A 508 22.32 -20.77 -2.58
C LYS A 508 22.45 -20.09 -1.23
N LYS A 509 23.65 -19.57 -0.95
CA LYS A 509 24.03 -18.93 0.31
C LYS A 509 23.08 -17.80 0.72
N GLU A 510 22.59 -17.03 -0.25
CA GLU A 510 21.65 -15.94 -0.02
C GLU A 510 20.28 -16.44 0.49
N ILE A 511 19.85 -17.64 0.10
CA ILE A 511 18.67 -18.30 0.67
C ILE A 511 19.00 -18.80 2.09
N GLU A 512 20.14 -19.46 2.27
CA GLU A 512 20.58 -19.98 3.58
C GLU A 512 20.68 -18.87 4.65
N GLU A 513 21.31 -17.75 4.32
CA GLU A 513 21.52 -16.63 5.24
C GLU A 513 20.21 -15.97 5.65
N GLY A 514 19.26 -15.82 4.72
CA GLY A 514 17.94 -15.26 5.04
C GLY A 514 17.04 -16.18 5.86
N LEU A 515 17.33 -17.49 5.90
CA LEU A 515 16.68 -18.42 6.84
C LEU A 515 17.34 -18.41 8.22
N ALA A 516 18.53 -17.82 8.39
CA ALA A 516 19.33 -18.00 9.60
C ALA A 516 18.66 -17.47 10.88
N SER A 517 17.92 -16.34 10.76
CA SER A 517 17.22 -15.66 11.85
C SER A 517 15.87 -16.26 12.23
N LEU A 518 15.33 -17.19 11.43
CA LEU A 518 14.03 -17.80 11.68
C LEU A 518 14.10 -18.84 12.80
N GLU A 519 13.03 -18.97 13.57
CA GLU A 519 12.90 -20.02 14.59
C GLU A 519 12.48 -21.35 13.93
N GLY A 520 13.03 -22.46 14.42
CA GLY A 520 12.71 -23.82 13.94
C GLY A 520 12.33 -24.80 15.05
N HIS A 521 12.44 -24.40 16.31
CA HIS A 521 12.23 -25.20 17.51
C HIS A 521 13.00 -26.52 17.52
N VAL A 522 14.21 -26.52 16.93
CA VAL A 522 15.05 -27.71 16.72
C VAL A 522 15.30 -28.47 18.03
N GLU A 523 15.62 -27.76 19.11
CA GLU A 523 15.81 -28.39 20.42
C GLU A 523 14.55 -29.07 20.95
N GLN A 524 13.37 -28.47 20.76
CA GLN A 524 12.12 -29.06 21.25
C GLN A 524 11.74 -30.29 20.41
N ARG A 525 11.91 -30.20 19.08
CA ARG A 525 11.78 -31.32 18.13
C ARG A 525 12.74 -32.48 18.49
N MET A 526 13.96 -32.15 18.92
CA MET A 526 14.94 -33.15 19.38
C MET A 526 14.60 -33.73 20.75
N LYS A 527 14.12 -32.91 21.70
CA LYS A 527 13.77 -33.37 23.06
C LYS A 527 12.60 -34.36 23.04
N THR A 528 11.63 -34.20 22.14
CA THR A 528 10.52 -35.16 21.93
C THR A 528 10.95 -36.57 21.50
N ARG A 529 12.17 -36.76 20.97
CA ARG A 529 12.78 -38.07 20.69
C ARG A 529 13.24 -38.81 21.95
N SER A 530 13.63 -38.07 22.99
CA SER A 530 14.29 -38.63 24.18
C SER A 530 13.29 -39.17 25.21
N THR A 531 12.13 -38.54 25.34
CA THR A 531 11.09 -38.89 26.30
C THR A 531 10.39 -40.23 26.01
N SER A 532 10.32 -40.65 24.75
CA SER A 532 9.75 -41.95 24.34
C SER A 532 10.71 -43.14 24.60
N SER A 533 12.02 -42.89 24.64
CA SER A 533 13.04 -43.95 24.74
C SER A 533 13.24 -44.53 26.15
N SER A 534 12.67 -43.92 27.20
CA SER A 534 12.97 -44.26 28.60
C SER A 534 11.99 -45.24 29.28
N ARG A 535 11.05 -45.87 28.56
CA ARG A 535 9.97 -46.68 29.18
C ARG A 535 9.69 -48.08 28.61
N HIS A 536 10.46 -48.61 27.66
CA HIS A 536 10.26 -49.99 27.17
C HIS A 536 11.53 -50.85 27.28
N GLY A 537 11.77 -51.32 28.51
CA GLY A 537 12.55 -52.53 28.75
C GLY A 537 11.65 -53.77 28.64
N GLY A 538 11.79 -54.54 27.56
CA GLY A 538 11.23 -55.89 27.41
C GLY A 538 9.84 -55.98 26.75
N GLY A 539 9.71 -56.91 25.80
CA GLY A 539 8.41 -57.34 25.25
C GLY A 539 8.22 -57.06 23.75
N ARG A 540 8.76 -57.91 22.88
CA ARG A 540 8.27 -58.01 21.49
C ARG A 540 6.94 -58.73 21.50
N ASN A 541 5.85 -58.07 21.11
CA ASN A 541 4.74 -58.76 20.45
C ASN A 541 4.09 -57.86 19.41
N SER A 542 3.83 -58.41 18.22
CA SER A 542 3.22 -57.73 17.08
C SER A 542 1.70 -57.93 17.08
N ASN A 543 0.98 -56.91 16.59
CA ASN A 543 -0.47 -56.86 16.32
C ASN A 543 -1.35 -56.19 17.39
N SER A 544 -1.37 -54.85 17.38
CA SER A 544 -2.60 -54.09 17.67
C SER A 544 -2.56 -52.73 16.96
N SER A 545 -3.52 -52.48 16.07
CA SER A 545 -3.68 -51.23 15.33
C SER A 545 -4.32 -50.15 16.22
N SER A 546 -3.61 -49.71 17.26
CA SER A 546 -4.05 -48.60 18.13
C SER A 546 -2.96 -47.53 18.21
N SER A 547 -3.34 -46.31 17.82
CA SER A 547 -2.44 -45.16 17.69
C SER A 547 -2.17 -44.50 19.03
N ASN A 548 -1.24 -45.06 19.82
CA ASN A 548 -0.73 -44.39 21.01
C ASN A 548 0.10 -43.15 20.63
N SER A 549 -0.25 -42.01 21.22
CA SER A 549 0.33 -40.69 20.95
C SER A 549 1.80 -40.52 21.37
N SER A 550 2.38 -41.50 22.07
CA SER A 550 3.75 -41.46 22.60
C SER A 550 4.86 -41.74 21.57
N ASP A 551 4.52 -42.19 20.36
CA ASP A 551 5.49 -42.56 19.31
C ASP A 551 5.58 -41.53 18.15
N SER A 552 4.73 -40.50 18.15
CA SER A 552 4.64 -39.51 17.07
C SER A 552 5.91 -38.66 16.92
N GLY A 553 6.42 -38.08 18.01
CA GLY A 553 7.59 -37.20 18.00
C GLY A 553 8.91 -37.91 17.67
N ALA A 554 9.01 -39.21 17.89
CA ALA A 554 10.17 -40.00 17.48
C ALA A 554 10.19 -40.24 15.97
N ARG A 555 9.01 -40.48 15.36
CA ARG A 555 8.84 -40.60 13.91
C ARG A 555 9.07 -39.26 13.21
N GLU A 556 8.49 -38.17 13.71
CA GLU A 556 8.70 -36.81 13.20
C GLU A 556 10.19 -36.46 13.08
N TRP A 557 10.98 -36.74 14.11
CA TRP A 557 12.42 -36.49 14.07
C TRP A 557 13.16 -37.39 13.06
N ALA A 558 12.81 -38.67 12.97
CA ALA A 558 13.41 -39.59 12.00
C ALA A 558 13.09 -39.19 10.54
N ASP A 559 11.87 -38.69 10.29
CA ASP A 559 11.46 -38.17 8.98
C ASP A 559 12.23 -36.89 8.63
N LEU A 560 12.46 -35.98 9.59
CA LEU A 560 13.31 -34.80 9.43
C LEU A 560 14.78 -35.18 9.14
N GLU A 561 15.35 -36.15 9.87
CA GLU A 561 16.70 -36.68 9.60
C GLU A 561 16.79 -37.25 8.17
N MET A 562 15.82 -38.08 7.75
CA MET A 562 15.76 -38.66 6.41
C MET A 562 15.65 -37.59 5.31
N MET A 563 14.76 -36.60 5.49
CA MET A 563 14.58 -35.49 4.56
C MET A 563 15.83 -34.61 4.44
N ALA A 564 16.51 -34.33 5.56
CA ALA A 564 17.76 -33.57 5.58
C ALA A 564 18.91 -34.33 4.88
N MET A 565 19.06 -35.63 5.15
CA MET A 565 20.04 -36.49 4.45
C MET A 565 19.76 -36.54 2.95
N ALA A 566 18.49 -36.64 2.54
CA ALA A 566 18.11 -36.60 1.13
C ALA A 566 18.54 -35.29 0.47
N ALA A 567 18.22 -34.13 1.08
CA ALA A 567 18.61 -32.82 0.55
C ALA A 567 20.13 -32.65 0.46
N CYS A 568 20.87 -32.99 1.52
CA CYS A 568 22.34 -32.97 1.52
C CYS A 568 22.91 -33.79 0.36
N ALA A 569 22.36 -34.98 0.13
CA ALA A 569 22.83 -35.87 -0.91
C ALA A 569 22.54 -35.34 -2.33
N PHE A 570 21.50 -34.51 -2.52
CA PHE A 570 21.24 -33.79 -3.77
C PHE A 570 22.15 -32.55 -3.92
N ALA A 571 22.36 -31.78 -2.85
CA ALA A 571 23.15 -30.55 -2.88
C ALA A 571 24.66 -30.81 -3.02
N TYR A 572 25.19 -31.86 -2.39
CA TYR A 572 26.62 -32.14 -2.30
C TYR A 572 27.07 -33.28 -3.24
N SER A 573 28.29 -33.14 -3.76
CA SER A 573 28.92 -34.15 -4.64
C SER A 573 29.71 -35.23 -3.89
N LYS A 574 29.91 -35.05 -2.58
CA LYS A 574 30.53 -36.01 -1.65
C LYS A 574 29.46 -36.51 -0.66
N PRO A 575 29.68 -37.65 0.02
CA PRO A 575 28.86 -38.02 1.17
C PRO A 575 28.84 -36.88 2.19
N PRO A 576 27.68 -36.49 2.75
CA PRO A 576 27.61 -35.41 3.73
C PRO A 576 28.23 -35.83 5.06
N GLU A 577 28.90 -34.89 5.72
CA GLU A 577 29.40 -35.09 7.08
C GLU A 577 28.26 -34.90 8.10
N GLU A 578 28.45 -35.37 9.34
CA GLU A 578 27.43 -35.23 10.39
C GLU A 578 27.05 -33.76 10.63
N ARG A 579 28.03 -32.85 10.54
CA ARG A 579 27.83 -31.39 10.60
C ARG A 579 26.89 -30.88 9.50
N ASP A 580 27.02 -31.39 8.28
CA ASP A 580 26.18 -30.97 7.15
C ASP A 580 24.73 -31.42 7.35
N VAL A 581 24.54 -32.66 7.83
CA VAL A 581 23.21 -33.19 8.15
C VAL A 581 22.55 -32.41 9.28
N ARG A 582 23.28 -32.10 10.38
CA ARG A 582 22.76 -31.27 11.49
C ARG A 582 22.32 -29.89 11.00
N LYS A 583 23.12 -29.24 10.15
CA LYS A 583 22.77 -27.94 9.52
C LYS A 583 21.53 -28.05 8.64
N ALA A 584 21.42 -29.12 7.86
CA ALA A 584 20.26 -29.34 7.01
C ALA A 584 18.98 -29.62 7.82
N ILE A 585 19.08 -30.28 8.98
CA ILE A 585 17.95 -30.44 9.92
C ILE A 585 17.50 -29.09 10.49
N ASP A 586 18.43 -28.22 10.92
CA ASP A 586 18.12 -26.87 11.40
C ASP A 586 17.35 -26.06 10.35
N LEU A 587 17.89 -25.97 9.13
CA LEU A 587 17.24 -25.29 8.01
C LEU A 587 15.89 -25.92 7.66
N LEU A 588 15.74 -27.25 7.70
CA LEU A 588 14.47 -27.92 7.44
C LEU A 588 13.41 -27.58 8.49
N CYS A 589 13.80 -27.51 9.76
CA CYS A 589 12.91 -27.14 10.84
C CYS A 589 12.41 -25.69 10.66
N LYS A 590 13.30 -24.77 10.29
CA LYS A 590 12.96 -23.38 9.97
C LYS A 590 12.03 -23.29 8.75
N ILE A 591 12.33 -23.99 7.66
CA ILE A 591 11.44 -24.07 6.48
C ILE A 591 10.05 -24.59 6.86
N THR A 592 9.97 -25.69 7.61
CA THR A 592 8.67 -26.30 7.98
C THR A 592 7.87 -25.52 9.03
N THR A 593 8.49 -24.59 9.76
CA THR A 593 7.81 -23.73 10.75
C THR A 593 7.32 -22.42 10.14
N ASN A 594 8.04 -21.86 9.15
CA ASN A 594 7.83 -20.49 8.66
C ASN A 594 7.26 -20.41 7.23
N ALA A 595 7.07 -21.54 6.55
CA ALA A 595 6.56 -21.55 5.17
C ALA A 595 5.04 -21.50 5.11
N PHE A 596 4.53 -20.58 4.29
CA PHE A 596 3.13 -20.45 3.95
C PHE A 596 2.78 -21.37 2.78
N TYR A 597 1.67 -22.09 2.88
CA TYR A 597 1.18 -22.91 1.78
C TYR A 597 0.18 -22.13 0.92
N ARG A 598 0.45 -22.09 -0.39
CA ARG A 598 -0.44 -21.52 -1.40
C ARG A 598 -1.51 -22.54 -1.73
N PHE A 599 -2.76 -22.25 -1.40
CA PHE A 599 -3.91 -23.04 -1.83
C PHE A 599 -4.50 -22.48 -3.13
N ASP A 600 -5.02 -23.40 -3.94
CA ASP A 600 -5.83 -23.12 -5.10
C ASP A 600 -7.09 -23.99 -5.00
N GLU A 601 -8.25 -23.36 -5.09
CA GLU A 601 -9.54 -24.02 -4.83
C GLU A 601 -10.05 -24.75 -6.08
N ASP A 602 -9.65 -24.34 -7.28
CA ASP A 602 -10.06 -24.99 -8.54
C ASP A 602 -9.27 -26.29 -8.78
N GLU A 603 -8.03 -26.38 -8.30
CA GLU A 603 -7.24 -27.63 -8.23
C GLU A 603 -7.40 -28.39 -6.90
N GLY A 604 -8.24 -27.91 -5.97
CA GLY A 604 -8.59 -28.61 -4.74
C GLY A 604 -7.45 -28.85 -3.75
N GLY A 605 -6.42 -27.99 -3.70
CA GLY A 605 -5.29 -28.26 -2.81
C GLY A 605 -4.16 -27.23 -2.78
N GLN A 606 -3.04 -27.63 -2.16
CA GLN A 606 -1.84 -26.82 -2.08
C GLN A 606 -1.09 -26.85 -3.42
N VAL A 607 -0.89 -25.69 -4.05
CA VAL A 607 -0.20 -25.53 -5.34
C VAL A 607 1.24 -25.03 -5.23
N GLY A 608 1.63 -24.43 -4.10
CA GLY A 608 3.00 -23.99 -3.87
C GLY A 608 3.36 -23.75 -2.41
N MET A 609 4.65 -23.61 -2.14
CA MET A 609 5.20 -23.22 -0.85
C MET A 609 5.83 -21.83 -0.98
N PHE A 610 5.35 -20.86 -0.22
CA PHE A 610 5.84 -19.48 -0.17
C PHE A 610 6.60 -19.28 1.14
N LEU A 611 7.89 -18.93 1.07
CA LEU A 611 8.70 -18.64 2.25
C LEU A 611 9.36 -17.28 2.07
N GLU A 612 9.02 -16.35 2.96
CA GLU A 612 9.52 -14.99 3.03
C GLU A 612 9.64 -14.63 4.53
N PRO A 613 10.86 -14.38 5.05
CA PRO A 613 11.12 -14.21 6.48
C PRO A 613 10.37 -13.04 7.14
N THR A 614 10.13 -11.94 6.43
CA THR A 614 9.49 -10.74 6.99
C THR A 614 8.03 -11.01 7.33
N LEU A 615 7.30 -11.66 6.41
CA LEU A 615 5.92 -12.09 6.61
C LEU A 615 5.80 -13.16 7.70
N ALA A 616 6.81 -14.02 7.85
CA ALA A 616 6.87 -15.04 8.90
C ALA A 616 7.02 -14.45 10.32
N MET A 617 7.30 -13.14 10.47
CA MET A 617 7.32 -12.46 11.77
C MET A 617 5.92 -12.21 12.35
N ALA A 618 4.85 -12.26 11.55
CA ALA A 618 3.49 -12.00 12.02
C ALA A 618 3.00 -13.16 12.90
N ASN A 619 2.67 -12.88 14.16
CA ASN A 619 2.28 -13.89 15.15
C ASN A 619 0.85 -14.42 14.92
N HIS A 620 0.49 -15.48 15.64
CA HIS A 620 -0.79 -16.14 15.48
C HIS A 620 -1.90 -15.69 16.45
N SER A 621 -3.09 -15.41 15.90
CA SER A 621 -4.35 -15.37 16.65
C SER A 621 -5.50 -16.08 15.95
N CYS A 622 -6.38 -16.72 16.72
CA CYS A 622 -7.66 -17.24 16.21
C CYS A 622 -8.78 -16.15 16.13
N ILE A 623 -8.44 -14.89 16.44
CA ILE A 623 -9.20 -13.68 16.13
C ILE A 623 -8.22 -12.68 15.50
N PRO A 624 -7.71 -12.96 14.29
CA PRO A 624 -6.65 -12.14 13.68
C PRO A 624 -7.08 -10.68 13.49
N ASN A 625 -6.11 -9.78 13.33
CA ASN A 625 -6.35 -8.41 12.88
C ASN A 625 -5.83 -8.16 11.46
N ALA A 626 -5.08 -9.10 10.88
CA ALA A 626 -4.66 -9.07 9.50
C ALA A 626 -4.77 -10.46 8.83
N THR A 627 -4.78 -10.46 7.50
CA THR A 627 -4.86 -11.66 6.67
C THR A 627 -3.85 -11.60 5.53
N VAL A 628 -3.40 -12.77 5.08
CA VAL A 628 -2.40 -12.90 4.01
C VAL A 628 -3.09 -13.28 2.71
N LEU A 629 -3.04 -12.37 1.74
CA LEU A 629 -3.49 -12.61 0.37
C LEU A 629 -2.27 -12.80 -0.53
N PHE A 630 -2.33 -13.77 -1.46
CA PHE A 630 -1.21 -14.04 -2.35
C PHE A 630 -1.55 -13.74 -3.81
N MET A 631 -0.71 -12.94 -4.47
CA MET A 631 -0.86 -12.53 -5.88
C MET A 631 0.37 -12.97 -6.66
N GLN A 632 0.27 -14.04 -7.46
CA GLN A 632 1.41 -14.56 -8.25
C GLN A 632 2.66 -14.83 -7.38
N ARG A 633 3.68 -13.95 -7.42
CA ARG A 633 4.91 -14.00 -6.61
C ARG A 633 4.90 -13.04 -5.39
N GLU A 634 3.81 -12.33 -5.13
CA GLU A 634 3.69 -11.37 -4.04
C GLU A 634 2.77 -11.90 -2.94
N ALA A 635 2.98 -11.41 -1.72
CA ALA A 635 2.07 -11.56 -0.59
C ALA A 635 1.69 -10.16 -0.09
N LEU A 636 0.41 -9.99 0.24
CA LEU A 636 -0.14 -8.79 0.84
C LEU A 636 -0.63 -9.13 2.24
N LEU A 637 -0.17 -8.36 3.21
CA LEU A 637 -0.70 -8.38 4.57
C LEU A 637 -1.78 -7.29 4.67
N LEU A 638 -3.05 -7.70 4.70
CA LEU A 638 -4.20 -6.80 4.70
C LEU A 638 -4.85 -6.78 6.08
N ALA A 639 -5.01 -5.60 6.67
CA ALA A 639 -5.73 -5.44 7.93
C ALA A 639 -7.23 -5.76 7.78
N GLU A 640 -7.78 -6.61 8.65
CA GLU A 640 -9.20 -6.99 8.69
C GLU A 640 -10.06 -6.00 9.50
N ARG A 641 -9.42 -5.21 10.35
CA ARG A 641 -9.99 -4.18 11.23
C ARG A 641 -8.97 -3.06 11.44
N PRO A 642 -9.36 -1.88 11.96
CA PRO A 642 -8.40 -0.86 12.38
C PRO A 642 -7.37 -1.43 13.37
N ILE A 643 -6.10 -1.10 13.18
CA ILE A 643 -4.97 -1.49 14.04
C ILE A 643 -4.40 -0.20 14.62
N GLN A 644 -4.32 -0.09 15.94
CA GLN A 644 -3.82 1.10 16.63
C GLN A 644 -2.28 1.08 16.76
N ALA A 645 -1.68 2.25 17.00
CA ALA A 645 -0.25 2.34 17.22
C ALA A 645 0.15 1.62 18.51
N GLY A 646 0.93 0.55 18.37
CA GLY A 646 1.36 -0.32 19.48
C GLY A 646 0.62 -1.67 19.55
N ASP A 647 -0.42 -1.86 18.74
CA ASP A 647 -1.05 -3.18 18.58
C ASP A 647 -0.11 -4.13 17.81
N GLU A 648 -0.09 -5.40 18.20
CA GLU A 648 0.61 -6.46 17.47
C GLU A 648 -0.17 -6.85 16.20
N ILE A 649 0.53 -7.17 15.11
CA ILE A 649 -0.10 -7.65 13.87
C ILE A 649 -0.20 -9.18 13.92
N GLU A 650 -1.42 -9.68 14.03
CA GLU A 650 -1.74 -11.09 14.20
C GLU A 650 -2.48 -11.65 12.96
N ILE A 651 -1.98 -12.76 12.44
CA ILE A 651 -2.60 -13.54 11.36
C ILE A 651 -3.07 -14.92 11.86
N SER A 652 -3.79 -15.69 11.04
CA SER A 652 -4.11 -17.09 11.37
C SER A 652 -3.19 -18.08 10.66
N TYR A 653 -2.56 -18.99 11.42
CA TYR A 653 -1.74 -20.09 10.90
C TYR A 653 -2.55 -21.36 10.57
N THR A 654 -3.85 -21.35 10.91
CA THR A 654 -4.81 -22.45 10.75
C THR A 654 -6.12 -21.91 10.19
N ASP A 655 -7.05 -22.78 9.78
CA ASP A 655 -8.46 -22.38 9.69
C ASP A 655 -8.94 -21.96 11.08
N TYR A 656 -9.06 -20.66 11.31
CA TYR A 656 -9.54 -20.14 12.59
C TYR A 656 -11.02 -20.42 12.79
N THR A 657 -11.79 -20.77 11.76
CA THR A 657 -13.24 -21.05 11.88
C THR A 657 -13.53 -22.41 12.52
N SER A 658 -12.59 -23.37 12.45
CA SER A 658 -12.64 -24.70 13.05
C SER A 658 -12.69 -24.71 14.60
N PRO A 659 -13.13 -25.82 15.25
CA PRO A 659 -13.25 -25.93 16.71
C PRO A 659 -11.90 -25.94 17.45
N LEU A 660 -11.92 -25.72 18.77
CA LEU A 660 -10.70 -25.52 19.59
C LEU A 660 -9.73 -26.70 19.55
N SER A 661 -10.22 -27.94 19.58
CA SER A 661 -9.40 -29.15 19.44
C SER A 661 -8.53 -29.11 18.19
N SER A 662 -9.15 -28.74 17.07
CA SER A 662 -8.57 -28.72 15.73
C SER A 662 -7.59 -27.58 15.54
N ARG A 663 -7.93 -26.39 16.05
CA ARG A 663 -6.98 -25.27 16.10
C ARG A 663 -5.77 -25.63 16.96
N LYS A 664 -5.95 -26.23 18.13
CA LYS A 664 -4.82 -26.71 18.97
C LYS A 664 -3.97 -27.77 18.25
N GLN A 665 -4.60 -28.73 17.58
CA GLN A 665 -3.90 -29.76 16.81
C GLN A 665 -3.09 -29.18 15.64
N ALA A 666 -3.69 -28.26 14.86
CA ALA A 666 -3.02 -27.61 13.74
C ALA A 666 -1.87 -26.69 14.18
N LEU A 667 -1.97 -26.07 15.37
CA LEU A 667 -0.93 -25.21 15.93
C LEU A 667 0.20 -25.98 16.63
N ALA A 668 0.01 -27.27 16.95
CA ALA A 668 1.00 -28.06 17.68
C ALA A 668 2.37 -28.18 16.96
N SER A 669 2.39 -28.11 15.63
CA SER A 669 3.62 -28.10 14.81
C SER A 669 4.50 -26.87 15.05
N TYR A 670 3.89 -25.74 15.41
CA TYR A 670 4.53 -24.46 15.74
C TYR A 670 4.97 -24.37 17.20
N ARG A 671 4.74 -25.42 18.01
CA ARG A 671 5.32 -25.57 19.36
C ARG A 671 4.93 -24.49 20.39
N PHE A 672 3.76 -23.87 20.24
CA PHE A 672 3.18 -22.96 21.24
C PHE A 672 1.71 -23.31 21.52
N GLU A 673 1.16 -22.81 22.63
CA GLU A 673 -0.28 -22.86 22.91
C GLU A 673 -0.89 -21.46 22.70
N CYS A 674 -1.91 -21.36 21.85
CA CYS A 674 -2.60 -20.10 21.57
C CYS A 674 -3.46 -19.64 22.74
N GLN A 675 -3.16 -18.45 23.28
CA GLN A 675 -3.82 -17.85 24.45
C GLN A 675 -4.80 -16.71 24.08
N CYS A 676 -5.20 -16.59 22.81
CA CYS A 676 -6.14 -15.54 22.41
C CYS A 676 -7.53 -15.76 23.04
N ALA A 677 -8.35 -14.70 23.10
CA ALA A 677 -9.65 -14.73 23.77
C ALA A 677 -10.59 -15.85 23.27
N ARG A 678 -10.49 -16.22 21.98
CA ARG A 678 -11.26 -17.35 21.41
C ARG A 678 -10.81 -18.71 21.93
N CYS A 679 -9.51 -18.90 22.17
CA CYS A 679 -8.98 -20.17 22.67
C CYS A 679 -9.17 -20.33 24.17
N ASN A 680 -9.02 -19.25 24.96
CA ASN A 680 -9.20 -19.31 26.41
C ASN A 680 -10.67 -19.52 26.81
N ASN A 681 -11.63 -19.00 26.04
CA ASN A 681 -13.06 -19.08 26.34
C ASN A 681 -13.84 -20.06 25.43
N ASP A 682 -13.15 -20.85 24.61
CA ASP A 682 -13.71 -21.77 23.59
C ASP A 682 -14.86 -21.17 22.75
N LEU A 683 -14.63 -19.97 22.18
CA LEU A 683 -15.68 -19.22 21.49
C LEU A 683 -16.00 -19.82 20.11
N ASN A 684 -17.29 -20.03 19.87
CA ASN A 684 -17.82 -20.38 18.56
C ASN A 684 -17.83 -19.16 17.61
N VAL A 685 -18.00 -19.38 16.30
CA VAL A 685 -17.93 -18.31 15.29
C VAL A 685 -18.97 -17.19 15.50
N TYR A 686 -20.17 -17.51 15.99
CA TYR A 686 -21.19 -16.48 16.30
C TYR A 686 -20.78 -15.61 17.49
N GLN A 687 -20.16 -16.19 18.52
CA GLN A 687 -19.64 -15.44 19.66
C GLN A 687 -18.49 -14.51 19.27
N VAL A 688 -17.58 -14.98 18.40
CA VAL A 688 -16.50 -14.17 17.84
C VAL A 688 -17.07 -13.02 17.00
N ALA A 689 -17.99 -13.31 16.08
CA ALA A 689 -18.62 -12.29 15.24
C ALA A 689 -19.42 -11.23 16.03
N ALA A 690 -20.00 -11.61 17.17
CA ALA A 690 -20.67 -10.69 18.07
C ALA A 690 -19.72 -9.83 18.95
N GLN A 691 -18.45 -10.23 19.06
CA GLN A 691 -17.41 -9.54 19.84
C GLN A 691 -16.48 -8.68 18.97
N SER A 692 -16.45 -8.87 17.65
CA SER A 692 -15.68 -8.05 16.71
C SER A 692 -16.16 -6.59 16.71
N PRO A 693 -15.37 -5.60 17.20
CA PRO A 693 -15.88 -4.26 17.47
C PRO A 693 -16.11 -3.39 16.22
N ASP A 694 -15.31 -3.60 15.17
CA ASP A 694 -15.05 -2.58 14.15
C ASP A 694 -15.65 -2.87 12.77
N THR A 695 -16.33 -4.00 12.59
CA THR A 695 -16.92 -4.33 11.30
C THR A 695 -18.25 -3.61 11.11
N THR A 696 -18.19 -2.37 10.62
CA THR A 696 -19.35 -1.75 9.97
C THR A 696 -19.68 -2.54 8.71
N LEU A 697 -20.56 -3.53 8.82
CA LEU A 697 -21.31 -4.04 7.67
C LEU A 697 -22.14 -2.86 7.18
N ASP A 698 -21.75 -2.25 6.07
CA ASP A 698 -22.39 -1.09 5.45
C ASP A 698 -23.16 -1.54 4.20
N ALA A 699 -23.34 -0.64 3.22
CA ALA A 699 -23.92 -0.98 1.92
C ALA A 699 -23.03 -1.87 1.03
N LEU A 700 -21.98 -2.50 1.59
CA LEU A 700 -21.08 -3.43 0.91
C LEU A 700 -21.18 -4.89 1.45
N SER A 701 -22.17 -5.18 2.29
CA SER A 701 -22.42 -6.51 2.86
C SER A 701 -23.80 -7.06 2.47
N VAL A 702 -23.88 -8.33 2.05
CA VAL A 702 -25.17 -9.00 1.74
C VAL A 702 -26.12 -9.17 2.94
N LEU A 703 -25.70 -8.80 4.16
CA LEU A 703 -26.58 -8.68 5.33
C LEU A 703 -27.23 -7.28 5.48
N GLY A 704 -26.72 -6.28 4.75
CA GLY A 704 -27.03 -4.87 4.95
C GLY A 704 -26.36 -4.28 6.20
N SER A 705 -26.91 -3.17 6.69
CA SER A 705 -26.36 -2.35 7.78
C SER A 705 -26.45 -2.93 9.20
N LYS A 706 -26.98 -4.14 9.36
CA LYS A 706 -27.28 -4.74 10.67
C LYS A 706 -26.14 -5.66 11.11
N ALA A 707 -25.55 -5.34 12.26
CA ALA A 707 -24.53 -6.18 12.89
C ALA A 707 -25.04 -7.61 13.16
N PRO A 708 -24.17 -8.64 13.07
CA PRO A 708 -24.54 -10.05 13.12
C PRO A 708 -24.95 -10.52 14.54
N ARG A 709 -26.13 -10.11 15.02
CA ARG A 709 -26.74 -10.61 16.26
C ARG A 709 -27.45 -11.94 16.02
N HIS A 710 -26.73 -13.04 16.18
CA HIS A 710 -27.30 -14.38 16.07
C HIS A 710 -27.52 -15.03 17.46
N PRO A 711 -28.63 -15.74 17.72
CA PRO A 711 -28.86 -16.43 18.99
C PRO A 711 -27.74 -17.42 19.37
N GLY A 712 -27.00 -17.98 18.41
CA GLY A 712 -25.81 -18.82 18.69
C GLY A 712 -24.65 -18.11 19.43
N ALA A 713 -24.71 -16.78 19.58
CA ALA A 713 -23.77 -16.00 20.37
C ALA A 713 -24.16 -15.84 21.86
N THR A 714 -25.44 -16.03 22.21
CA THR A 714 -26.00 -15.65 23.52
C THR A 714 -26.89 -16.71 24.17
N ASP A 715 -27.56 -17.55 23.39
CA ASP A 715 -28.42 -18.63 23.88
C ASP A 715 -27.57 -19.82 24.32
N ALA A 716 -27.62 -20.15 25.62
CA ALA A 716 -26.83 -21.23 26.21
C ALA A 716 -27.14 -22.61 25.64
N SER A 717 -28.38 -22.87 25.20
CA SER A 717 -28.76 -24.13 24.55
C SER A 717 -28.12 -24.21 23.15
N LYS A 718 -28.24 -23.15 22.36
CA LYS A 718 -27.61 -23.09 21.02
C LYS A 718 -26.08 -23.14 21.09
N ILE A 719 -25.45 -22.48 22.07
CA ILE A 719 -24.00 -22.58 22.32
C ILE A 719 -23.62 -24.04 22.63
N GLN A 720 -24.39 -24.75 23.46
CA GLN A 720 -24.15 -26.15 23.76
C GLN A 720 -24.37 -27.09 22.55
N VAL A 721 -25.36 -26.80 21.69
CA VAL A 721 -25.57 -27.53 20.42
C VAL A 721 -24.40 -27.31 19.46
N ALA A 722 -23.91 -26.07 19.33
CA ALA A 722 -22.73 -25.75 18.55
C ALA A 722 -21.50 -26.54 19.03
N ALA A 723 -21.21 -26.51 20.34
CA ALA A 723 -20.06 -27.20 20.92
C ALA A 723 -20.12 -28.73 20.75
N ARG A 724 -21.30 -29.35 20.85
CA ARG A 724 -21.48 -30.81 20.69
C ARG A 724 -21.36 -31.31 19.25
N ASN A 725 -21.70 -30.48 18.27
CA ASN A 725 -21.79 -30.90 16.87
C ASN A 725 -20.70 -30.28 15.98
N SER A 726 -19.86 -29.39 16.52
CA SER A 726 -18.70 -28.88 15.79
C SER A 726 -17.62 -29.97 15.70
N ALA A 727 -17.10 -30.15 14.49
CA ALA A 727 -16.08 -31.15 14.19
C ALA A 727 -15.12 -30.63 13.12
N GLU A 728 -14.06 -31.39 12.88
CA GLU A 728 -13.14 -31.14 11.76
C GLU A 728 -13.85 -31.29 10.43
N VAL A 729 -13.43 -30.46 9.47
CA VAL A 729 -13.72 -30.68 8.07
C VAL A 729 -12.83 -31.83 7.61
N ASP A 730 -13.45 -32.95 7.24
CA ASP A 730 -12.74 -33.99 6.51
C ASP A 730 -12.46 -33.48 5.09
N HIS A 731 -11.18 -33.41 4.73
CA HIS A 731 -10.71 -32.98 3.41
C HIS A 731 -10.48 -34.17 2.46
N GLY A 732 -11.09 -35.34 2.74
CA GLY A 732 -11.18 -36.46 1.81
C GLY A 732 -11.90 -36.11 0.50
N ASP A 733 -11.98 -37.10 -0.40
CA ASP A 733 -12.52 -36.94 -1.76
C ASP A 733 -13.87 -36.19 -1.78
N SER A 734 -14.01 -35.21 -2.69
CA SER A 734 -15.21 -34.38 -2.85
C SER A 734 -16.48 -35.23 -2.92
N LEU A 735 -17.53 -34.77 -2.24
CA LEU A 735 -18.78 -35.50 -2.07
C LEU A 735 -19.66 -35.40 -3.32
N CYS A 736 -19.20 -35.98 -4.43
CA CYS A 736 -19.94 -36.04 -5.69
C CYS A 736 -21.18 -36.95 -5.65
N ASP A 737 -21.38 -37.69 -4.54
CA ASP A 737 -22.49 -38.62 -4.36
C ASP A 737 -23.60 -38.05 -3.44
N ARG A 738 -24.85 -38.09 -3.93
CA ARG A 738 -26.02 -37.54 -3.24
C ARG A 738 -26.36 -38.27 -1.94
N HIS A 739 -26.09 -39.57 -1.83
CA HIS A 739 -26.33 -40.34 -0.62
C HIS A 739 -25.30 -40.02 0.47
N LEU A 740 -24.03 -39.81 0.11
CA LEU A 740 -23.00 -39.31 1.03
C LEU A 740 -23.31 -37.88 1.52
N LEU A 741 -23.74 -36.98 0.62
CA LEU A 741 -24.22 -35.65 0.98
C LEU A 741 -25.42 -35.70 1.94
N ARG A 742 -26.42 -36.55 1.63
CA ARG A 742 -27.59 -36.75 2.50
C ARG A 742 -27.20 -37.24 3.89
N THR A 743 -26.33 -38.24 3.96
CA THR A 743 -25.85 -38.84 5.21
C THR A 743 -25.09 -37.80 6.05
N SER A 744 -24.27 -36.98 5.40
CA SER A 744 -23.55 -35.88 6.04
C SER A 744 -24.50 -34.81 6.58
N LEU A 745 -25.48 -34.36 5.80
CA LEU A 745 -26.48 -33.39 6.25
C LEU A 745 -27.33 -33.92 7.42
N GLN A 746 -27.76 -35.19 7.36
CA GLN A 746 -28.52 -35.84 8.43
C GLN A 746 -27.71 -35.95 9.74
N LYS A 747 -26.39 -36.17 9.66
CA LYS A 747 -25.49 -36.11 10.82
C LYS A 747 -25.46 -34.72 11.46
N TYR A 748 -25.66 -33.66 10.68
CA TYR A 748 -25.66 -32.26 11.15
C TYR A 748 -27.06 -31.69 11.38
N GLN A 749 -28.11 -32.51 11.38
CA GLN A 749 -29.49 -32.09 11.68
C GLN A 749 -29.61 -31.23 12.96
N PRO A 750 -28.93 -31.53 14.09
CA PRO A 750 -29.04 -30.69 15.29
C PRO A 750 -28.54 -29.26 15.10
N LEU A 751 -27.59 -29.03 14.19
CA LEU A 751 -27.15 -27.67 13.82
C LEU A 751 -28.19 -26.98 12.94
N ILE A 752 -28.79 -27.71 11.99
CA ILE A 752 -29.84 -27.21 11.08
C ILE A 752 -31.09 -26.81 11.86
N ASP A 753 -31.59 -27.68 12.74
CA ASP A 753 -32.75 -27.44 13.62
C ASP A 753 -32.54 -26.24 14.55
N ALA A 754 -31.31 -26.02 15.01
CA ALA A 754 -30.91 -24.88 15.84
C ALA A 754 -30.56 -23.61 15.04
N GLU A 755 -30.63 -23.65 13.70
CA GLU A 755 -30.22 -22.59 12.78
C GLU A 755 -28.72 -22.18 12.89
N LEU A 756 -27.87 -23.10 13.32
CA LEU A 756 -26.43 -22.91 13.53
C LEU A 756 -25.62 -23.21 12.27
N TRP A 757 -26.06 -22.66 11.13
CA TRP A 757 -25.52 -22.89 9.80
C TRP A 757 -24.01 -22.69 9.68
N ALA A 758 -23.44 -21.73 10.41
CA ALA A 758 -22.03 -21.34 10.32
C ALA A 758 -21.05 -22.29 11.03
N ILE A 759 -21.52 -23.29 11.77
CA ILE A 759 -20.68 -24.20 12.58
C ILE A 759 -20.05 -25.28 11.69
N SER A 760 -18.71 -25.32 11.64
CA SER A 760 -17.97 -26.37 10.93
C SER A 760 -18.33 -27.77 11.45
N PRO A 761 -18.58 -28.75 10.55
CA PRO A 761 -18.30 -28.73 9.12
C PRO A 761 -19.51 -28.43 8.20
N LEU A 762 -20.69 -28.07 8.74
CA LEU A 762 -21.92 -27.87 7.95
C LEU A 762 -21.78 -26.91 6.74
N PRO A 763 -21.13 -25.72 6.84
CA PRO A 763 -20.90 -24.85 5.68
C PRO A 763 -20.13 -25.50 4.51
N ASN A 764 -19.22 -26.42 4.83
CA ASN A 764 -18.44 -27.13 3.82
C ASN A 764 -19.34 -28.15 3.10
N THR A 765 -20.17 -28.91 3.83
CA THR A 765 -21.20 -29.78 3.23
C THR A 765 -22.18 -28.98 2.36
N LEU A 766 -22.59 -27.78 2.75
CA LEU A 766 -23.44 -26.92 1.92
C LEU A 766 -22.75 -26.46 0.63
N SER A 767 -21.45 -26.19 0.69
CA SER A 767 -20.66 -25.84 -0.51
C SER A 767 -20.58 -27.04 -1.47
N GLU A 768 -20.33 -28.26 -0.96
CA GLU A 768 -20.36 -29.49 -1.77
C GLU A 768 -21.75 -29.74 -2.38
N VAL A 769 -22.85 -29.47 -1.66
CA VAL A 769 -24.21 -29.55 -2.22
C VAL A 769 -24.40 -28.56 -3.38
N SER A 770 -23.91 -27.33 -3.26
CA SER A 770 -23.95 -26.35 -4.35
C SER A 770 -23.12 -26.80 -5.56
N ILE A 771 -21.95 -27.40 -5.33
CA ILE A 771 -21.08 -27.94 -6.40
C ILE A 771 -21.74 -29.13 -7.08
N TYR A 772 -22.36 -30.04 -6.32
CA TYR A 772 -23.12 -31.19 -6.84
C TYR A 772 -24.24 -30.74 -7.79
N TYR A 773 -25.07 -29.77 -7.39
CA TYR A 773 -26.11 -29.23 -8.28
C TYR A 773 -25.52 -28.59 -9.54
N ALA A 774 -24.48 -27.75 -9.41
CA ALA A 774 -23.90 -27.05 -10.55
C ALA A 774 -23.17 -27.96 -11.54
N GLN A 775 -22.35 -28.90 -11.06
CA GLN A 775 -21.48 -29.73 -11.91
C GLN A 775 -22.13 -31.07 -12.32
N GLN A 776 -22.81 -31.77 -11.40
CA GLN A 776 -23.32 -33.12 -11.64
C GLN A 776 -24.76 -33.14 -12.16
N GLN A 777 -25.55 -32.08 -11.89
CA GLN A 777 -26.94 -31.98 -12.35
C GLN A 777 -27.17 -30.84 -13.35
N GLN A 778 -26.23 -29.90 -13.48
CA GLN A 778 -26.41 -28.64 -14.21
C GLN A 778 -27.65 -27.84 -13.73
N ASP A 779 -28.04 -28.03 -12.46
CA ASP A 779 -29.17 -27.36 -11.81
C ASP A 779 -28.67 -26.08 -11.13
N TYR A 780 -28.38 -25.07 -11.97
CA TYR A 780 -27.96 -23.75 -11.50
C TYR A 780 -28.99 -23.07 -10.55
N PRO A 781 -30.32 -23.22 -10.74
CA PRO A 781 -31.32 -22.70 -9.79
C PRO A 781 -31.19 -23.25 -8.36
N ARG A 782 -30.93 -24.55 -8.18
CA ARG A 782 -30.68 -25.13 -6.85
C ARG A 782 -29.30 -24.75 -6.32
N ALA A 783 -28.28 -24.75 -7.19
CA ALA A 783 -26.92 -24.36 -6.80
C ALA A 783 -26.88 -22.93 -6.26
N VAL A 784 -27.45 -21.95 -6.97
CA VAL A 784 -27.40 -20.53 -6.56
C VAL A 784 -28.13 -20.29 -5.24
N ALA A 785 -29.23 -20.99 -4.98
CA ALA A 785 -29.98 -20.89 -3.73
C ALA A 785 -29.19 -21.44 -2.52
N VAL A 786 -28.47 -22.56 -2.69
CA VAL A 786 -27.60 -23.12 -1.63
C VAL A 786 -26.34 -22.27 -1.46
N ALA A 787 -25.74 -21.76 -2.54
CA ALA A 787 -24.62 -20.83 -2.45
C ALA A 787 -25.01 -19.52 -1.71
N ALA A 788 -26.19 -18.98 -1.97
CA ALA A 788 -26.74 -17.81 -1.27
C ALA A 788 -27.02 -18.09 0.21
N LEU A 789 -27.46 -19.30 0.57
CA LEU A 789 -27.58 -19.72 1.97
C LEU A 789 -26.23 -19.66 2.71
N VAL A 790 -25.14 -20.10 2.07
CA VAL A 790 -23.77 -19.96 2.62
C VAL A 790 -23.35 -18.49 2.71
N ALA A 791 -23.66 -17.67 1.71
CA ALA A 791 -23.34 -16.23 1.70
C ALA A 791 -24.00 -15.44 2.83
N VAL A 792 -25.22 -15.81 3.21
CA VAL A 792 -26.04 -15.10 4.20
C VAL A 792 -25.87 -15.69 5.61
N GLU A 793 -25.97 -17.01 5.77
CA GLU A 793 -26.07 -17.65 7.09
C GLU A 793 -24.77 -18.22 7.64
N CYS A 794 -23.73 -18.34 6.81
CA CYS A 794 -22.44 -18.91 7.21
C CYS A 794 -21.32 -17.86 7.17
N ASN A 795 -21.08 -17.28 6.00
CA ASN A 795 -19.89 -16.50 5.70
C ASN A 795 -19.69 -15.24 6.57
N PRO A 796 -20.71 -14.43 6.89
CA PRO A 796 -20.52 -13.23 7.71
C PRO A 796 -20.16 -13.51 9.18
N TYR A 797 -20.47 -14.73 9.66
CA TYR A 797 -20.14 -15.17 11.02
C TYR A 797 -18.78 -15.88 11.08
N ARG A 798 -18.42 -16.63 10.03
CA ARG A 798 -17.09 -17.24 9.88
C ARG A 798 -16.00 -16.22 9.62
N TYR A 799 -16.31 -15.22 8.77
CA TYR A 799 -15.38 -14.23 8.26
C TYR A 799 -15.99 -12.83 8.44
N THR A 800 -15.58 -12.13 9.49
CA THR A 800 -16.25 -10.88 9.88
C THR A 800 -15.98 -9.76 8.87
N ALA A 801 -14.73 -9.57 8.44
CA ALA A 801 -14.35 -8.60 7.41
C ALA A 801 -15.09 -8.85 6.06
N PRO A 802 -15.81 -7.86 5.49
CA PRO A 802 -16.55 -8.00 4.22
C PRO A 802 -15.66 -8.44 3.04
N PHE A 803 -14.46 -7.88 2.99
CA PHE A 803 -13.43 -8.12 1.97
C PHE A 803 -12.64 -9.42 2.15
N HIS A 804 -12.98 -10.26 3.14
CA HIS A 804 -12.33 -11.55 3.31
C HIS A 804 -12.51 -12.43 2.05
N SER A 805 -11.41 -13.03 1.58
CA SER A 805 -11.34 -13.76 0.31
C SER A 805 -12.46 -14.80 0.12
N ALA A 806 -12.73 -15.61 1.15
CA ALA A 806 -13.80 -16.61 1.14
C ALA A 806 -15.21 -16.01 0.92
N ARG A 807 -15.49 -14.79 1.41
CA ARG A 807 -16.74 -14.08 1.13
C ARG A 807 -16.78 -13.64 -0.32
N LEU A 808 -15.74 -12.96 -0.79
CA LEU A 808 -15.64 -12.44 -2.15
C LEU A 808 -15.76 -13.55 -3.20
N ARG A 809 -15.10 -14.69 -2.98
CA ARG A 809 -15.22 -15.86 -3.87
C ARG A 809 -16.64 -16.41 -3.90
N ASN A 810 -17.31 -16.53 -2.76
CA ASN A 810 -18.68 -17.02 -2.72
C ASN A 810 -19.68 -16.06 -3.39
N LEU A 811 -19.48 -14.74 -3.30
CA LEU A 811 -20.24 -13.76 -4.10
C LEU A 811 -19.97 -13.92 -5.61
N LEU A 812 -18.71 -14.13 -6.01
CA LEU A 812 -18.34 -14.39 -7.41
C LEU A 812 -18.95 -15.70 -7.95
N VAL A 813 -19.01 -16.77 -7.13
CA VAL A 813 -19.69 -18.03 -7.49
C VAL A 813 -21.19 -17.79 -7.69
N ILE A 814 -21.84 -17.03 -6.82
CA ILE A 814 -23.27 -16.70 -6.97
C ILE A 814 -23.52 -15.89 -8.24
N ALA A 815 -22.69 -14.89 -8.54
CA ALA A 815 -22.80 -14.12 -9.78
C ALA A 815 -22.61 -15.01 -11.03
N LYS A 816 -21.62 -15.92 -11.04
CA LYS A 816 -21.44 -16.91 -12.12
C LYS A 816 -22.67 -17.80 -12.29
N LEU A 817 -23.26 -18.29 -11.19
CA LEU A 817 -24.45 -19.15 -11.24
C LEU A 817 -25.71 -18.37 -11.71
N LEU A 818 -25.86 -17.10 -11.34
CA LEU A 818 -26.96 -16.24 -11.79
C LEU A 818 -26.95 -15.98 -13.30
N VAL A 819 -25.77 -15.88 -13.92
CA VAL A 819 -25.62 -15.79 -15.38
C VAL A 819 -26.12 -17.09 -16.04
N LEU A 820 -25.75 -18.25 -15.49
CA LEU A 820 -26.16 -19.56 -16.01
C LEU A 820 -27.65 -19.86 -15.78
N THR A 821 -28.27 -19.34 -14.71
CA THR A 821 -29.74 -19.40 -14.53
C THR A 821 -30.49 -18.55 -15.54
N ALA A 822 -29.93 -17.40 -15.94
CA ALA A 822 -30.56 -16.54 -16.95
C ALA A 822 -30.64 -17.26 -18.32
N GLU A 823 -29.56 -17.89 -18.78
CA GLU A 823 -29.55 -18.65 -20.04
C GLU A 823 -30.52 -19.85 -20.02
N THR A 824 -30.47 -20.65 -18.94
CA THR A 824 -31.40 -21.79 -18.79
C THR A 824 -32.85 -21.32 -18.69
N SER A 825 -33.15 -20.17 -18.06
CA SER A 825 -34.51 -19.62 -18.00
C SER A 825 -35.09 -19.28 -19.38
N VAL A 826 -34.26 -18.96 -20.39
CA VAL A 826 -34.73 -18.66 -21.76
C VAL A 826 -35.07 -19.96 -22.50
N ALA A 827 -34.18 -20.96 -22.44
CA ALA A 827 -34.41 -22.27 -23.04
C ALA A 827 -35.58 -23.04 -22.38
N LEU A 828 -35.72 -22.92 -21.06
CA LEU A 828 -36.78 -23.58 -20.30
C LEU A 828 -38.14 -22.89 -20.49
N ARG A 829 -38.18 -21.56 -20.67
CA ARG A 829 -39.42 -20.82 -21.01
C ARG A 829 -40.02 -21.23 -22.37
N GLN A 830 -39.22 -21.75 -23.30
CA GLN A 830 -39.73 -22.32 -24.56
C GLN A 830 -40.33 -23.72 -24.39
N SER A 831 -39.85 -24.51 -23.43
CA SER A 831 -40.27 -25.92 -23.24
C SER A 831 -41.37 -26.10 -22.18
N LEU A 832 -41.38 -25.30 -21.11
CA LEU A 832 -42.40 -25.35 -20.05
C LEU A 832 -43.81 -24.88 -20.50
N ARG A 833 -43.94 -24.25 -21.68
CA ARG A 833 -45.26 -23.98 -22.29
C ARG A 833 -46.03 -25.25 -22.69
N ILE A 834 -45.42 -26.43 -22.62
CA ILE A 834 -46.02 -27.69 -23.06
C ILE A 834 -46.39 -28.62 -21.88
N MET A 835 -45.75 -28.51 -20.70
CA MET A 835 -46.09 -29.31 -19.52
C MET A 835 -45.79 -28.60 -18.20
N ALA A 836 -46.83 -28.35 -17.38
CA ALA A 836 -46.73 -28.24 -15.93
C ALA A 836 -48.10 -28.38 -15.23
N SER A 837 -48.42 -29.59 -14.78
CA SER A 837 -49.41 -29.83 -13.72
C SER A 837 -48.67 -30.35 -12.48
N GLY A 838 -48.31 -29.47 -11.53
CA GLY A 838 -47.51 -29.89 -10.37
C GLY A 838 -47.05 -28.78 -9.42
N ALA A 839 -48.00 -28.07 -8.79
CA ALA A 839 -47.69 -27.05 -7.77
C ALA A 839 -46.92 -27.64 -6.57
N GLY A 840 -45.75 -27.09 -6.25
CA GLY A 840 -44.88 -27.62 -5.19
C GLY A 840 -43.67 -26.76 -4.85
N LEU A 841 -42.47 -27.16 -5.32
CA LEU A 841 -41.20 -26.46 -5.07
C LEU A 841 -40.57 -25.85 -6.32
N ASN A 842 -40.59 -26.55 -7.47
CA ASN A 842 -40.00 -26.03 -8.71
C ASN A 842 -40.65 -24.70 -9.12
N ASP A 843 -41.98 -24.61 -9.06
CA ASP A 843 -42.73 -23.37 -9.33
C ASP A 843 -42.28 -22.22 -8.41
N ARG A 844 -41.97 -22.51 -7.13
CA ARG A 844 -41.46 -21.51 -6.17
C ARG A 844 -40.02 -21.11 -6.50
N ILE A 845 -39.18 -22.03 -6.96
CA ILE A 845 -37.82 -21.73 -7.44
C ILE A 845 -37.91 -20.77 -8.63
N HIS A 846 -38.75 -21.08 -9.62
CA HIS A 846 -38.96 -20.25 -10.80
C HIS A 846 -39.59 -18.89 -10.47
N ASP A 847 -40.67 -18.83 -9.70
CA ASP A 847 -41.31 -17.57 -9.27
C ASP A 847 -40.37 -16.68 -8.43
N THR A 848 -39.47 -17.27 -7.63
CA THR A 848 -38.44 -16.49 -6.92
C THR A 848 -37.41 -15.91 -7.90
N LEU A 849 -36.92 -16.72 -8.83
CA LEU A 849 -35.90 -16.28 -9.81
C LEU A 849 -36.44 -15.34 -10.89
N ASP A 850 -37.71 -15.44 -11.28
CA ASP A 850 -38.36 -14.56 -12.25
C ASP A 850 -38.68 -13.17 -11.65
N ARG A 851 -38.80 -13.06 -10.31
CA ARG A 851 -38.94 -11.78 -9.59
C ARG A 851 -37.62 -11.07 -9.33
N ILE A 852 -36.52 -11.81 -9.34
CA ILE A 852 -35.17 -11.25 -9.17
C ILE A 852 -34.68 -10.76 -10.54
N ASP A 853 -34.27 -9.50 -10.63
CA ASP A 853 -33.42 -9.06 -11.74
C ASP A 853 -32.03 -9.69 -11.56
N GLN A 854 -31.87 -10.88 -12.13
CA GLN A 854 -30.65 -11.69 -12.02
C GLN A 854 -29.43 -10.97 -12.62
N VAL A 855 -29.62 -10.13 -13.64
CA VAL A 855 -28.53 -9.40 -14.30
C VAL A 855 -28.09 -8.23 -13.43
N SER A 856 -29.01 -7.44 -12.89
CA SER A 856 -28.68 -6.36 -11.95
C SER A 856 -28.09 -6.89 -10.65
N LEU A 857 -28.62 -7.98 -10.09
CA LEU A 857 -28.04 -8.64 -8.92
C LEU A 857 -26.62 -9.12 -9.20
N SER A 858 -26.38 -9.81 -10.33
CA SER A 858 -25.03 -10.24 -10.74
C SER A 858 -24.09 -9.05 -10.88
N GLN A 859 -24.51 -7.99 -11.56
CA GLN A 859 -23.71 -6.78 -11.77
C GLN A 859 -23.37 -6.09 -10.44
N MET A 860 -24.29 -6.02 -9.49
CA MET A 860 -24.04 -5.48 -8.15
C MET A 860 -23.12 -6.37 -7.33
N LEU A 861 -23.28 -7.70 -7.36
CA LEU A 861 -22.40 -8.65 -6.67
C LEU A 861 -20.96 -8.61 -7.22
N LEU A 862 -20.77 -8.55 -8.53
CA LEU A 862 -19.45 -8.40 -9.14
C LEU A 862 -18.84 -7.02 -8.83
N THR A 863 -19.66 -5.97 -8.81
CA THR A 863 -19.24 -4.63 -8.38
C THR A 863 -18.79 -4.63 -6.92
N LEU A 864 -19.52 -5.29 -6.02
CA LEU A 864 -19.13 -5.46 -4.61
C LEU A 864 -17.76 -6.11 -4.49
N VAL A 865 -17.50 -7.18 -5.26
CA VAL A 865 -16.18 -7.83 -5.31
C VAL A 865 -15.10 -6.82 -5.72
N LEU A 866 -15.28 -6.08 -6.83
CA LEU A 866 -14.31 -5.07 -7.26
C LEU A 866 -14.12 -3.92 -6.25
N MET A 867 -15.17 -3.48 -5.56
CA MET A 867 -15.10 -2.44 -4.55
C MET A 867 -14.31 -2.88 -3.32
N MET A 868 -14.44 -4.16 -2.92
CA MET A 868 -13.73 -4.75 -1.79
C MET A 868 -12.32 -5.24 -2.13
N VAL A 869 -11.99 -5.47 -3.41
CA VAL A 869 -10.61 -5.71 -3.84
C VAL A 869 -9.79 -4.40 -3.75
N PRO A 870 -8.64 -4.38 -3.03
CA PRO A 870 -7.78 -3.20 -2.94
C PRO A 870 -7.38 -2.68 -4.33
N ALA A 871 -7.37 -1.35 -4.50
CA ALA A 871 -7.33 -0.73 -5.83
C ALA A 871 -6.14 -1.16 -6.71
N GLY A 872 -4.93 -1.29 -6.14
CA GLY A 872 -3.73 -1.75 -6.86
C GLY A 872 -3.71 -3.26 -7.17
N CYS A 873 -4.68 -4.03 -6.66
CA CYS A 873 -4.71 -5.49 -6.74
C CYS A 873 -5.74 -6.00 -7.75
N ARG A 874 -6.61 -5.13 -8.28
CA ARG A 874 -7.77 -5.50 -9.13
C ARG A 874 -7.39 -6.23 -10.42
N ASP A 875 -6.19 -6.00 -10.95
CA ASP A 875 -5.68 -6.64 -12.17
C ASP A 875 -4.76 -7.84 -11.90
N ALA A 876 -4.14 -7.87 -10.72
CA ALA A 876 -3.17 -8.90 -10.35
C ALA A 876 -3.81 -10.08 -9.60
N TRP A 877 -4.92 -9.84 -8.90
CA TRP A 877 -5.67 -10.84 -8.14
C TRP A 877 -6.82 -11.39 -8.98
N GLU A 878 -6.84 -12.72 -9.11
CA GLU A 878 -7.81 -13.50 -9.90
C GLU A 878 -9.28 -13.15 -9.63
N LEU A 879 -9.67 -12.95 -8.36
CA LEU A 879 -11.03 -12.52 -8.02
C LEU A 879 -11.39 -11.17 -8.65
N GLY A 880 -10.43 -10.24 -8.71
CA GLY A 880 -10.60 -8.93 -9.33
C GLY A 880 -10.64 -9.01 -10.87
N SER A 881 -9.73 -9.76 -11.48
CA SER A 881 -9.70 -9.89 -12.95
C SER A 881 -10.96 -10.59 -13.47
N THR A 882 -11.35 -11.73 -12.88
CA THR A 882 -12.56 -12.45 -13.29
C THR A 882 -13.85 -11.66 -13.00
N ALA A 883 -13.91 -10.90 -11.90
CA ALA A 883 -15.07 -10.05 -11.64
C ALA A 883 -15.20 -8.92 -12.67
N ARG A 884 -14.09 -8.38 -13.17
CA ARG A 884 -14.08 -7.38 -14.25
C ARG A 884 -14.48 -7.98 -15.59
N GLU A 885 -13.91 -9.12 -15.98
CA GLU A 885 -14.23 -9.81 -17.25
C GLU A 885 -15.74 -10.08 -17.36
N LEU A 886 -16.37 -10.58 -16.29
CA LEU A 886 -17.81 -10.81 -16.23
C LEU A 886 -18.64 -9.50 -16.26
N LEU A 887 -18.12 -8.40 -15.71
CA LEU A 887 -18.77 -7.09 -15.79
C LEU A 887 -18.67 -6.48 -17.19
N ASP A 888 -17.52 -6.61 -17.87
CA ASP A 888 -17.33 -6.14 -19.24
C ASP A 888 -18.26 -6.86 -20.23
N ASP A 889 -18.66 -8.10 -19.95
CA ASP A 889 -19.67 -8.83 -20.72
C ASP A 889 -21.10 -8.36 -20.38
N ILE A 890 -21.43 -8.08 -19.11
CA ILE A 890 -22.74 -7.53 -18.69
C ILE A 890 -22.95 -6.10 -19.22
N ASP A 891 -21.92 -5.26 -19.23
CA ASP A 891 -21.99 -3.87 -19.67
C ASP A 891 -22.18 -3.75 -21.21
N ARG A 892 -22.03 -4.86 -21.97
CA ARG A 892 -22.36 -4.94 -23.41
C ARG A 892 -23.86 -5.22 -23.68
N LEU A 893 -24.65 -5.53 -22.67
CA LEU A 893 -26.08 -5.81 -22.83
C LEU A 893 -26.86 -4.52 -23.11
N GLN A 894 -27.67 -4.53 -24.18
CA GLN A 894 -28.49 -3.38 -24.58
C GLN A 894 -29.78 -3.28 -23.75
N GLY A 895 -30.33 -2.06 -23.64
CA GLY A 895 -31.67 -1.82 -23.08
C GLY A 895 -31.77 -1.77 -21.55
N ARG A 896 -30.66 -1.59 -20.82
CA ARG A 896 -30.61 -1.55 -19.34
C ARG A 896 -30.28 -0.16 -18.77
N GLU A 897 -30.69 0.91 -19.46
CA GLU A 897 -30.27 2.29 -19.15
C GLU A 897 -30.73 2.75 -17.76
N GLN A 898 -31.93 2.33 -17.33
CA GLN A 898 -32.51 2.69 -16.04
C GLN A 898 -31.79 1.98 -14.88
N GLU A 899 -31.55 0.68 -15.03
CA GLU A 899 -30.84 -0.17 -14.06
C GLU A 899 -29.39 0.30 -13.92
N LEU A 900 -28.72 0.57 -15.04
CA LEU A 900 -27.38 1.15 -15.07
C LEU A 900 -27.34 2.52 -14.39
N GLY A 901 -28.38 3.35 -14.53
CA GLY A 901 -28.52 4.62 -13.83
C GLY A 901 -28.48 4.45 -12.30
N LEU A 902 -29.31 3.55 -11.76
CA LEU A 902 -29.40 3.26 -10.33
C LEU A 902 -28.11 2.62 -9.78
N ILE A 903 -27.56 1.63 -10.50
CA ILE A 903 -26.31 0.95 -10.12
C ILE A 903 -25.13 1.94 -10.14
N ASN A 904 -25.08 2.87 -11.10
CA ASN A 904 -24.02 3.89 -11.16
C ASN A 904 -24.19 5.00 -10.10
N ALA A 905 -25.41 5.28 -9.64
CA ALA A 905 -25.64 6.15 -8.49
C ALA A 905 -25.10 5.51 -7.20
N TRP A 906 -25.47 4.25 -6.93
CA TRP A 906 -24.94 3.48 -5.79
C TRP A 906 -23.40 3.32 -5.85
N LYS A 907 -22.82 3.06 -7.03
CA LYS A 907 -21.35 3.02 -7.21
C LYS A 907 -20.66 4.35 -6.86
N ARG A 908 -21.34 5.49 -7.02
CA ARG A 908 -20.77 6.83 -6.78
C ARG A 908 -20.83 7.21 -5.31
N ASP A 909 -21.98 7.00 -4.66
CA ASP A 909 -22.13 7.21 -3.22
C ASP A 909 -22.89 6.05 -2.55
N PRO A 910 -22.20 4.96 -2.20
CA PRO A 910 -22.79 3.83 -1.48
C PRO A 910 -23.29 4.18 -0.07
N LYS A 911 -22.93 5.36 0.45
CA LYS A 911 -23.24 5.78 1.81
C LYS A 911 -24.47 6.67 1.91
N SER A 912 -24.96 7.24 0.82
CA SER A 912 -26.26 7.94 0.73
C SER A 912 -27.43 7.04 1.17
N GLU A 913 -28.53 7.66 1.63
CA GLU A 913 -29.71 6.95 2.13
C GLU A 913 -30.41 6.20 0.98
N GLU A 914 -30.58 6.86 -0.15
CA GLU A 914 -31.17 6.30 -1.37
C GLU A 914 -30.37 5.11 -1.90
N SER A 915 -29.03 5.16 -1.83
CA SER A 915 -28.18 4.05 -2.26
C SER A 915 -28.17 2.89 -1.27
N ARG A 916 -28.41 3.14 0.03
CA ARG A 916 -28.60 2.07 1.03
C ARG A 916 -29.94 1.37 0.83
N ASP A 917 -31.01 2.11 0.58
CA ASP A 917 -32.35 1.56 0.35
C ASP A 917 -32.39 0.78 -0.97
N PHE A 918 -31.81 1.34 -2.04
CA PHE A 918 -31.62 0.61 -3.30
C PHE A 918 -30.80 -0.66 -3.11
N PHE A 919 -29.70 -0.61 -2.34
CA PHE A 919 -28.88 -1.78 -2.06
C PHE A 919 -29.59 -2.84 -1.20
N ASP A 920 -30.38 -2.44 -0.20
CA ASP A 920 -31.16 -3.38 0.60
C ASP A 920 -32.21 -4.09 -0.27
N TYR A 921 -32.93 -3.34 -1.11
CA TYR A 921 -33.88 -3.89 -2.06
C TYR A 921 -33.23 -4.80 -3.13
N ALA A 922 -32.21 -4.30 -3.83
CA ALA A 922 -31.64 -4.96 -5.01
C ALA A 922 -30.68 -6.10 -4.67
N VAL A 923 -30.02 -6.08 -3.50
CA VAL A 923 -29.06 -7.11 -3.08
C VAL A 923 -29.53 -7.83 -1.83
N VAL A 924 -29.74 -7.14 -0.72
CA VAL A 924 -29.92 -7.79 0.60
C VAL A 924 -31.21 -8.63 0.65
N GLN A 925 -32.33 -8.10 0.16
CA GLN A 925 -33.61 -8.80 0.12
C GLN A 925 -33.58 -9.98 -0.87
N GLN A 926 -32.95 -9.82 -2.04
CA GLN A 926 -32.85 -10.88 -3.04
C GLN A 926 -31.95 -12.03 -2.57
N MET A 927 -30.81 -11.72 -1.95
CA MET A 927 -29.93 -12.72 -1.33
C MET A 927 -30.61 -13.47 -0.18
N LYS A 928 -31.44 -12.79 0.64
CA LYS A 928 -32.26 -13.43 1.67
C LYS A 928 -33.36 -14.32 1.08
N ALA A 929 -33.98 -13.92 -0.03
CA ALA A 929 -34.96 -14.74 -0.74
C ALA A 929 -34.33 -16.04 -1.29
N LEU A 930 -33.16 -15.93 -1.94
CA LEU A 930 -32.38 -17.07 -2.42
C LEU A 930 -31.91 -17.98 -1.26
N ALA A 931 -31.43 -17.41 -0.16
CA ALA A 931 -31.06 -18.18 1.04
C ALA A 931 -32.25 -18.94 1.65
N SER A 932 -33.43 -18.29 1.74
CA SER A 932 -34.67 -18.96 2.18
C SER A 932 -35.10 -20.08 1.23
N LEU A 933 -34.86 -19.93 -0.07
CA LEU A 933 -35.10 -20.97 -1.07
C LEU A 933 -34.13 -22.14 -0.90
N GLY A 934 -32.85 -21.86 -0.61
CA GLY A 934 -31.84 -22.88 -0.29
C GLY A 934 -32.25 -23.75 0.89
N ARG A 935 -32.76 -23.17 1.98
CA ARG A 935 -33.32 -23.92 3.12
C ARG A 935 -34.48 -24.84 2.70
N ALA A 936 -35.36 -24.37 1.82
CA ALA A 936 -36.49 -25.18 1.32
C ALA A 936 -36.04 -26.33 0.41
N ILE A 937 -35.00 -26.12 -0.40
CA ILE A 937 -34.39 -27.15 -1.26
C ILE A 937 -33.75 -28.26 -0.42
N LEU A 938 -32.97 -27.91 0.62
CA LEU A 938 -32.37 -28.89 1.52
C LEU A 938 -33.43 -29.80 2.17
N LYS A 939 -34.53 -29.19 2.64
CA LYS A 939 -35.65 -29.91 3.23
C LYS A 939 -36.37 -30.86 2.27
N ALA A 940 -36.51 -30.48 0.99
CA ALA A 940 -37.16 -31.33 0.00
C ALA A 940 -36.23 -32.44 -0.53
N ASP A 941 -35.00 -32.09 -0.91
CA ASP A 941 -34.11 -32.99 -1.66
C ASP A 941 -33.27 -33.89 -0.73
N PHE A 942 -33.01 -33.46 0.50
CA PHE A 942 -32.21 -34.18 1.51
C PHE A 942 -33.00 -34.53 2.79
N GLY A 943 -34.14 -33.88 3.03
CA GLY A 943 -35.01 -34.18 4.18
C GLY A 943 -34.51 -33.58 5.49
N VAL A 944 -33.79 -32.45 5.43
CA VAL A 944 -33.14 -31.78 6.56
C VAL A 944 -33.61 -30.35 6.77
#